data_AF-A0A6C0JXM4-F1
#
_entry.id   AF-A0A6C0JXM4-F1
#
_cell.length_a   1.000
_cell.length_b   1.000
_cell.length_c   1.000
_cell.angle_alpha   90.00
_cell.angle_beta   90.00
_cell.angle_gamma   90.00
#
_symmetry.space_group_name_H-M   'P 1'
#
loop_
_entity.id
_entity.type
_entity.pdbx_description
1 polymer ?
#
loop_
_entity_poly.entity_id
_entity_poly.type
_entity_poly.pdbx_seq_one_letter_code
_entity_poly.pdbx_strand_id
1 'polypeptide(L)'
;MSKSSQSSSKSEESESSSVESIGSIGELANNPNLEEIVKGRTYFKYDPACLRKKSNWSKTKEEYKFDHPAFDTKQLKKDIHSHSPKLESLLKRIEDIDKRDMEKDGRKYKHFIFSDIKSGIYGAKLIAGALMTKGMHLGYYAEPNTNPKSKKTYEKIVLDEDETLLKTKFNNFYLLSSVSVYDQPISVTMKKSILKKFNQRPENVYGELARIIIMDSGYKEGIDLFDIKYVHIFEPQTTMADQKQVIGRGTRTCGQKGLQFHPTKGWPLYVYIYDVAIPDALQSQMLGSPTLFDLYMKAMNIDFRLFNFQHDLERNTVYGSVDYELNRAIHNFAIEPDEDDVMFGGAHRKFVYDKKVPKLVLGPENPHIDFIVRPPMEEHMSFDETRAFVRKYFKDFEWKDVKMENNCVEKKVGGAEILNYTPTQGFVQSYFTPQNPSKGMLLWHSVGTGKTCSAIAAASSSFESDGYTILWVTRTTLKNDIWKNMFDQVCNENIRTQIENGLKIPDEHPKRMRLLSKSWSIRPMSYKQFSNLVSKQNSFYDALVKKNGEADPLRKTLLIIDEAHKLYGGEDLSSIERPDMKALMAALQNSYLVSGADSARLLLMTATPITGNPMELIKLLNLTKPMAEHMPEEFADFSDKYLNEEGRFTVAGERHYLDDIAGHVSYLNREKDARQFSQPIVKFVNSPLVDKVKEVAKLDKKLFREQVLGDLADLQKQVEDQNKEINDELKGANALRFGFLKDKCADFDGKAKKACEKVVRGHIKEIVAEVKDVVQAIKDNIKALKEAIKERKSFRKEILDAMKSDNSPETMQKLDELKQSMYYTVTHQCGKKINDTKHLEEAVKILPQVQEVDAELERLDKHIEAKKQELEITINAHKNRLKFIRELIKSDITQEERNLLRTVIREETKKGNATIKKNEKAVNDYEKSVNKDKRAVMKTRKAVIRKIKKQINRTVKEQKKEEKEIAKAEKAEEKLRQKQGIYLKELKSDYLKGLVEKHKPLIEKELDGMANHFADLEAEKEAKMQAKAEKAQQKATRKQQKALEADHKKTMKQQKDLAKEAEKREKEAQKNAEKAAKEAEKRHKEAAKLEKEAHKHAEKEQKERAKELERQAKEQERLAKEQEKRQKEAAKEAEKRAKEQEKAEKAQAVATKKLQAEQKKLNKTAKKQ
;
A
#
# COMPACT_ATOMS: atom_id res chain seq x y z
N MET A 1 -38.91 60.46 -17.27
CA MET A 1 -38.74 60.56 -18.73
C MET A 1 -37.55 59.71 -19.17
N SER A 2 -37.60 59.25 -20.41
CA SER A 2 -36.89 58.15 -21.07
C SER A 2 -35.36 58.24 -21.28
N LYS A 3 -34.74 57.05 -21.40
CA LYS A 3 -33.65 56.62 -22.32
C LYS A 3 -32.18 57.00 -22.04
N SER A 4 -31.43 55.97 -21.63
CA SER A 4 -30.19 55.38 -22.22
C SER A 4 -29.08 56.27 -22.82
N SER A 5 -27.85 56.04 -22.32
CA SER A 5 -26.65 55.85 -23.16
C SER A 5 -25.49 55.24 -22.36
N GLN A 6 -24.77 54.33 -23.03
CA GLN A 6 -23.61 53.55 -22.60
C GLN A 6 -22.32 54.38 -22.52
N SER A 7 -21.40 54.00 -21.62
CA SER A 7 -19.94 54.10 -21.79
C SER A 7 -19.26 53.20 -20.74
N SER A 8 -18.87 51.97 -21.08
CA SER A 8 -17.49 51.59 -21.40
C SER A 8 -16.49 51.83 -20.26
N SER A 9 -16.28 50.83 -19.40
CA SER A 9 -15.04 50.69 -18.64
C SER A 9 -14.26 49.49 -19.20
N LYS A 10 -13.02 49.79 -19.58
CA LYS A 10 -12.01 48.90 -20.14
C LYS A 10 -11.77 47.72 -19.19
N SER A 11 -11.83 46.52 -19.74
CA SER A 11 -11.20 45.34 -19.16
C SER A 11 -9.68 45.54 -19.18
N GLU A 12 -9.07 45.62 -18.00
CA GLU A 12 -7.66 45.29 -17.84
C GLU A 12 -7.49 43.80 -18.18
N GLU A 13 -6.54 43.56 -19.07
CA GLU A 13 -6.11 42.24 -19.53
C GLU A 13 -5.60 41.45 -18.32
N SER A 14 -6.34 40.43 -17.89
CA SER A 14 -5.77 39.38 -17.05
C SER A 14 -4.85 38.55 -17.93
N GLU A 15 -3.56 38.71 -17.71
CA GLU A 15 -2.49 37.95 -18.35
C GLU A 15 -2.81 36.46 -18.39
N SER A 16 -2.74 35.94 -19.60
CA SER A 16 -2.77 34.51 -19.89
C SER A 16 -1.60 33.82 -19.20
N SER A 17 -1.85 33.16 -18.07
CA SER A 17 -0.93 32.17 -17.51
C SER A 17 -1.01 30.87 -18.33
N SER A 18 -0.65 30.96 -19.60
CA SER A 18 -0.29 29.81 -20.42
C SER A 18 1.21 29.86 -20.63
N VAL A 19 1.87 28.73 -20.41
CA VAL A 19 3.27 28.42 -20.76
C VAL A 19 4.32 28.74 -19.69
N GLU A 20 4.35 27.96 -18.59
CA GLU A 20 5.63 27.68 -17.88
C GLU A 20 5.82 26.19 -17.49
N SER A 21 4.77 25.35 -17.44
CA SER A 21 4.93 23.93 -17.05
C SER A 21 5.35 22.97 -18.18
N ILE A 22 5.32 23.40 -19.45
CA ILE A 22 5.78 22.57 -20.59
C ILE A 22 7.32 22.46 -20.60
N GLY A 23 8.03 23.38 -19.93
CA GLY A 23 9.49 23.40 -19.83
C GLY A 23 10.07 22.25 -19.00
N SER A 24 9.47 21.89 -17.86
CA SER A 24 10.06 20.91 -16.93
C SER A 24 9.89 19.45 -17.38
N ILE A 25 8.90 19.15 -18.24
CA ILE A 25 8.68 17.78 -18.76
C ILE A 25 9.70 17.42 -19.86
N GLY A 26 10.19 18.42 -20.60
CA GLY A 26 11.28 18.23 -21.57
C GLY A 26 12.60 17.80 -20.92
N GLU A 27 12.83 18.19 -19.67
CA GLU A 27 14.03 17.89 -18.90
C GLU A 27 14.01 16.47 -18.31
N LEU A 28 12.84 15.93 -17.96
CA LEU A 28 12.66 14.53 -17.53
C LEU A 28 13.11 13.52 -18.61
N ALA A 29 12.98 13.87 -19.89
CA ALA A 29 13.44 13.04 -20.99
C ALA A 29 14.98 12.98 -21.12
N ASN A 30 15.70 13.92 -20.49
CA ASN A 30 17.14 14.13 -20.63
C ASN A 30 17.92 13.97 -19.32
N ASN A 31 17.29 13.47 -18.25
CA ASN A 31 17.94 13.35 -16.95
C ASN A 31 19.05 12.26 -16.95
N PRO A 32 20.34 12.63 -16.75
CA PRO A 32 21.47 11.69 -16.76
C PRO A 32 21.44 10.68 -15.60
N ASN A 33 20.73 11.00 -14.50
CA ASN A 33 20.59 10.12 -13.33
C ASN A 33 19.80 8.83 -13.63
N LEU A 34 19.08 8.76 -14.74
CA LEU A 34 18.36 7.54 -15.13
C LEU A 34 19.32 6.39 -15.49
N GLU A 35 20.54 6.69 -15.94
CA GLU A 35 21.56 5.69 -16.28
C GLU A 35 22.30 5.14 -15.05
N GLU A 36 22.46 5.92 -13.98
CA GLU A 36 23.04 5.47 -12.71
C GLU A 36 22.03 4.68 -11.85
N ILE A 37 20.77 5.11 -11.81
CA ILE A 37 19.71 4.45 -11.02
C ILE A 37 19.44 3.02 -11.51
N VAL A 38 19.61 2.76 -12.81
CA VAL A 38 19.36 1.44 -13.42
C VAL A 38 20.53 0.47 -13.28
N LYS A 39 21.77 0.96 -13.13
CA LYS A 39 22.97 0.12 -13.00
C LYS A 39 23.12 -0.53 -11.62
N GLY A 40 22.41 -0.05 -10.59
CA GLY A 40 22.62 -0.44 -9.18
C GLY A 40 21.52 -1.28 -8.50
N ARG A 41 20.40 -1.60 -9.15
CA ARG A 41 19.27 -2.24 -8.45
C ARG A 41 18.78 -3.52 -9.15
N THR A 42 18.97 -4.66 -8.49
CA THR A 42 18.06 -5.80 -8.65
C THR A 42 16.69 -5.37 -8.15
N TYR A 43 15.71 -5.24 -9.04
CA TYR A 43 14.36 -4.81 -8.67
C TYR A 43 13.67 -5.91 -7.84
N PHE A 44 13.62 -5.72 -6.52
CA PHE A 44 12.72 -6.45 -5.63
C PHE A 44 11.38 -5.71 -5.58
N LYS A 45 10.30 -6.39 -5.97
CA LYS A 45 8.94 -5.91 -5.72
C LYS A 45 8.43 -6.63 -4.48
N TYR A 46 8.10 -5.87 -3.44
CA TYR A 46 7.42 -6.40 -2.26
C TYR A 46 5.92 -6.32 -2.43
N ASP A 47 5.19 -7.36 -2.02
CA ASP A 47 3.74 -7.34 -1.93
C ASP A 47 3.29 -6.74 -0.57
N PRO A 48 2.62 -5.58 -0.54
CA PRO A 48 2.17 -4.93 0.70
C PRO A 48 1.24 -5.81 1.53
N ALA A 49 0.34 -6.58 0.90
CA ALA A 49 -0.61 -7.43 1.61
C ALA A 49 0.08 -8.63 2.27
N CYS A 50 1.13 -9.16 1.62
CA CYS A 50 2.00 -10.18 2.18
C CYS A 50 2.77 -9.64 3.40
N LEU A 51 3.43 -8.48 3.25
CA LEU A 51 4.19 -7.84 4.33
C LEU A 51 3.33 -7.61 5.57
N ARG A 52 2.12 -7.04 5.39
CA ARG A 52 1.21 -6.76 6.51
C ARG A 52 0.88 -8.02 7.31
N LYS A 53 0.49 -9.12 6.65
CA LYS A 53 0.15 -10.39 7.31
C LYS A 53 1.35 -11.10 7.93
N LYS A 54 2.47 -11.14 7.19
CA LYS A 54 3.68 -11.86 7.61
C LYS A 54 4.49 -11.13 8.67
N SER A 55 4.27 -9.82 8.85
CA SER A 55 4.80 -9.07 9.99
C SER A 55 4.23 -9.52 11.33
N ASN A 56 3.03 -10.13 11.34
CA ASN A 56 2.40 -10.67 12.54
C ASN A 56 2.80 -12.11 12.81
N TRP A 57 2.90 -12.93 11.76
CA TRP A 57 3.24 -14.36 11.86
C TRP A 57 3.74 -14.93 10.53
N SER A 58 4.85 -15.67 10.54
CA SER A 58 5.48 -16.15 9.30
C SER A 58 4.78 -17.36 8.65
N LYS A 59 4.15 -18.29 9.40
CA LYS A 59 3.69 -19.60 8.88
C LYS A 59 2.24 -19.96 9.22
N THR A 60 1.49 -20.50 8.25
CA THR A 60 0.14 -21.03 8.49
C THR A 60 0.16 -22.52 8.82
N LYS A 61 -0.36 -22.88 9.99
CA LYS A 61 -0.76 -24.24 10.35
C LYS A 61 -2.04 -24.21 11.18
N GLU A 62 -2.78 -25.31 11.16
CA GLU A 62 -4.00 -25.47 11.97
C GLU A 62 -3.70 -25.63 13.46
N GLU A 63 -2.51 -26.14 13.79
CA GLU A 63 -1.96 -26.27 15.15
C GLU A 63 -1.93 -24.95 15.94
N TYR A 64 -1.91 -23.80 15.25
CA TYR A 64 -1.86 -22.48 15.86
C TYR A 64 -3.24 -21.83 16.07
N LYS A 65 -4.31 -22.43 15.57
CA LYS A 65 -5.68 -21.89 15.70
C LYS A 65 -6.33 -22.43 16.96
N PHE A 66 -6.61 -21.56 17.93
CA PHE A 66 -7.19 -21.98 19.21
C PHE A 66 -8.59 -22.61 19.09
N ASP A 67 -9.33 -22.26 18.04
CA ASP A 67 -10.66 -22.77 17.76
C ASP A 67 -10.66 -23.94 16.76
N HIS A 68 -9.53 -24.62 16.62
CA HIS A 68 -9.39 -25.84 15.83
C HIS A 68 -9.06 -27.04 16.74
N PRO A 69 -9.59 -28.26 16.46
CA PRO A 69 -9.30 -29.44 17.28
C PRO A 69 -7.82 -29.81 17.39
N ALA A 70 -7.02 -29.45 16.38
CA ALA A 70 -5.57 -29.71 16.34
C ALA A 70 -4.72 -28.68 17.12
N PHE A 71 -5.33 -27.77 17.87
CA PHE A 71 -4.62 -26.72 18.60
C PHE A 71 -3.64 -27.27 19.63
N ASP A 72 -2.37 -26.89 19.55
CA ASP A 72 -1.34 -27.27 20.52
C ASP A 72 -0.68 -26.03 21.13
N THR A 73 -0.95 -25.82 22.43
CA THR A 73 -0.39 -24.72 23.22
C THR A 73 1.12 -24.81 23.40
N LYS A 74 1.69 -26.03 23.47
CA LYS A 74 3.13 -26.24 23.67
C LYS A 74 3.90 -25.93 22.39
N GLN A 75 3.40 -26.40 21.25
CA GLN A 75 3.99 -26.11 19.95
C GLN A 75 3.94 -24.61 19.64
N LEU A 76 2.79 -23.96 19.86
CA LEU A 76 2.66 -22.51 19.67
C LEU A 76 3.66 -21.74 20.54
N LYS A 77 3.79 -22.09 21.82
CA LYS A 77 4.73 -21.42 22.75
C LYS A 77 6.18 -21.50 22.27
N LYS A 78 6.59 -22.63 21.69
CA LYS A 78 7.94 -22.84 21.16
C LYS A 78 8.20 -22.01 19.89
N ASP A 79 7.18 -21.89 19.04
CA ASP A 79 7.31 -21.26 17.72
C ASP A 79 7.17 -19.72 17.76
N ILE A 80 6.63 -19.13 18.84
CA ILE A 80 6.41 -17.68 18.96
C ILE A 80 7.68 -16.87 18.70
N HIS A 81 8.81 -17.22 19.32
CA HIS A 81 10.05 -16.47 19.20
C HIS A 81 10.57 -16.39 17.75
N SER A 82 10.55 -17.51 17.02
CA SER A 82 11.07 -17.61 15.65
C SER A 82 10.10 -17.08 14.59
N HIS A 83 8.79 -17.20 14.82
CA HIS A 83 7.75 -16.85 13.85
C HIS A 83 7.14 -15.46 14.08
N SER A 84 7.24 -14.90 15.29
CA SER A 84 6.79 -13.55 15.66
C SER A 84 7.50 -12.95 16.89
N PRO A 85 8.68 -12.33 16.70
CA PRO A 85 9.40 -11.61 17.76
C PRO A 85 8.54 -10.49 18.41
N LYS A 86 7.64 -9.91 17.61
CA LYS A 86 6.69 -8.89 18.03
C LYS A 86 5.66 -9.41 19.03
N LEU A 87 5.12 -10.61 18.80
CA LEU A 87 4.17 -11.26 19.71
C LEU A 87 4.81 -11.61 21.05
N GLU A 88 6.06 -12.08 21.03
CA GLU A 88 6.82 -12.31 22.26
C GLU A 88 7.00 -11.01 23.06
N SER A 89 7.36 -9.93 22.37
CA SER A 89 7.55 -8.61 22.99
C SER A 89 6.25 -8.06 23.59
N LEU A 90 5.10 -8.31 22.96
CA LEU A 90 3.78 -8.00 23.52
C LEU A 90 3.54 -8.76 24.83
N LEU A 91 3.71 -10.09 24.83
CA LEU A 91 3.45 -10.93 26.00
C LEU A 91 4.38 -10.57 27.17
N LYS A 92 5.68 -10.44 26.90
CA LYS A 92 6.67 -10.04 27.92
C LYS A 92 6.37 -8.67 28.50
N ARG A 93 5.95 -7.71 27.66
CA ARG A 93 5.58 -6.37 28.12
C ARG A 93 4.37 -6.40 29.05
N ILE A 94 3.36 -7.22 28.76
CA ILE A 94 2.19 -7.39 29.64
C ILE A 94 2.64 -7.93 31.00
N GLU A 95 3.50 -8.96 31.01
CA GLU A 95 4.09 -9.53 32.24
C GLU A 95 4.90 -8.49 33.05
N ASP A 96 5.74 -7.70 32.38
CA ASP A 96 6.54 -6.64 33.00
C ASP A 96 5.69 -5.49 33.57
N ILE A 97 4.57 -5.18 32.91
CA ILE A 97 3.59 -4.20 33.40
C ILE A 97 2.86 -4.74 34.62
N ASP A 98 2.37 -5.98 34.54
CA ASP A 98 1.66 -6.64 35.65
C ASP A 98 2.53 -6.71 36.91
N LYS A 99 3.81 -7.05 36.74
CA LYS A 99 4.76 -7.11 37.85
C LYS A 99 4.93 -5.74 38.51
N ARG A 100 5.12 -4.68 37.71
CA ARG A 100 5.25 -3.31 38.21
C ARG A 100 3.99 -2.78 38.89
N ASP A 101 2.81 -3.08 38.34
CA ASP A 101 1.54 -2.67 38.96
C ASP A 101 1.28 -3.41 40.28
N MET A 102 1.64 -4.70 40.37
CA MET A 102 1.58 -5.46 41.62
C MET A 102 2.57 -4.95 42.67
N GLU A 103 3.79 -4.57 42.26
CA GLU A 103 4.79 -3.98 43.17
C GLU A 103 4.36 -2.61 43.69
N LYS A 104 3.73 -1.78 42.85
CA LYS A 104 3.37 -0.40 43.18
C LYS A 104 2.02 -0.26 43.89
N ASP A 105 0.98 -0.86 43.31
CA ASP A 105 -0.42 -0.63 43.68
C ASP A 105 -1.07 -1.88 44.30
N GLY A 106 -0.38 -3.03 44.32
CA GLY A 106 -0.89 -4.31 44.83
C GLY A 106 -2.05 -4.89 44.00
N ARG A 107 -2.25 -4.41 42.77
CA ARG A 107 -3.37 -4.75 41.88
C ARG A 107 -2.91 -4.86 40.43
N LYS A 108 -3.73 -5.52 39.61
CA LYS A 108 -3.60 -5.53 38.14
C LYS A 108 -4.64 -4.60 37.52
N TYR A 109 -4.44 -4.24 36.26
CA TYR A 109 -5.34 -3.35 35.53
C TYR A 109 -5.80 -3.97 34.22
N LYS A 110 -6.85 -3.39 33.62
CA LYS A 110 -7.40 -3.87 32.36
C LYS A 110 -6.57 -3.42 31.16
N HIS A 111 -6.44 -4.33 30.19
CA HIS A 111 -5.74 -4.12 28.92
C HIS A 111 -6.71 -4.24 27.74
N PHE A 112 -6.50 -3.40 26.74
CA PHE A 112 -7.13 -3.49 25.43
C PHE A 112 -6.07 -3.82 24.38
N ILE A 113 -6.25 -4.90 23.63
CA ILE A 113 -5.36 -5.27 22.52
C ILE A 113 -6.12 -5.14 21.20
N PHE A 114 -5.54 -4.44 20.24
CA PHE A 114 -6.09 -4.22 18.92
C PHE A 114 -5.19 -4.80 17.83
N SER A 115 -5.79 -5.53 16.88
CA SER A 115 -5.14 -5.95 15.63
C SER A 115 -6.02 -5.56 14.44
N ASP A 116 -5.45 -4.83 13.51
CA ASP A 116 -6.07 -4.39 12.27
C ASP A 116 -6.34 -5.56 11.29
N ILE A 117 -5.60 -6.67 11.40
CA ILE A 117 -5.73 -7.81 10.46
C ILE A 117 -7.00 -8.66 10.71
N LYS A 118 -7.93 -8.64 9.74
CA LYS A 118 -9.08 -9.55 9.65
C LYS A 118 -8.65 -10.93 9.15
N SER A 119 -8.07 -11.74 10.02
CA SER A 119 -7.69 -13.12 9.68
C SER A 119 -7.85 -14.07 10.87
N GLY A 120 -8.29 -15.29 10.58
CA GLY A 120 -8.33 -16.36 11.57
C GLY A 120 -6.95 -16.85 12.03
N ILE A 121 -5.85 -16.43 11.39
CA ILE A 121 -4.50 -16.98 11.64
C ILE A 121 -3.46 -15.89 11.99
N TYR A 122 -3.60 -14.65 11.51
CA TYR A 122 -2.53 -13.63 11.57
C TYR A 122 -2.84 -12.41 12.46
N GLY A 123 -3.95 -12.41 13.21
CA GLY A 123 -4.41 -11.22 13.95
C GLY A 123 -4.94 -11.54 15.35
N ALA A 124 -6.08 -10.97 15.71
CA ALA A 124 -6.68 -11.09 17.04
C ALA A 124 -6.79 -12.52 17.58
N LYS A 125 -7.12 -13.50 16.72
CA LYS A 125 -7.19 -14.92 17.11
C LYS A 125 -5.84 -15.53 17.50
N LEU A 126 -4.77 -15.14 16.81
CA LEU A 126 -3.42 -15.61 17.12
C LEU A 126 -2.98 -15.10 18.49
N ILE A 127 -3.28 -13.82 18.76
CA ILE A 127 -3.01 -13.21 20.07
C ILE A 127 -3.80 -13.94 21.16
N ALA A 128 -5.07 -14.26 20.92
CA ALA A 128 -5.89 -15.06 21.84
C ALA A 128 -5.25 -16.43 22.14
N GLY A 129 -4.85 -17.17 21.10
CA GLY A 129 -4.14 -18.44 21.26
C GLY A 129 -2.82 -18.29 22.04
N ALA A 130 -2.08 -17.22 21.80
CA ALA A 130 -0.83 -16.92 22.50
C ALA A 130 -1.05 -16.62 24.00
N LEU A 131 -2.09 -15.87 24.36
CA LEU A 131 -2.47 -15.66 25.77
C LEU A 131 -2.86 -16.97 26.47
N MET A 132 -3.54 -17.88 25.77
CA MET A 132 -3.86 -19.21 26.31
C MET A 132 -2.60 -20.02 26.64
N THR A 133 -1.52 -19.88 25.86
CA THR A 133 -0.21 -20.54 26.18
C THR A 133 0.43 -20.01 27.47
N LYS A 134 0.04 -18.82 27.92
CA LYS A 134 0.47 -18.18 29.18
C LYS A 134 -0.50 -18.47 30.34
N GLY A 135 -1.46 -19.39 30.15
CA GLY A 135 -2.41 -19.79 31.18
C GLY A 135 -3.59 -18.84 31.35
N MET A 136 -3.89 -18.00 30.35
CA MET A 136 -5.11 -17.19 30.36
C MET A 136 -6.32 -17.93 29.78
N HIS A 137 -7.49 -17.66 30.33
CA HIS A 137 -8.75 -18.30 29.98
C HIS A 137 -9.65 -17.37 29.16
N LEU A 138 -10.21 -17.89 28.06
CA LEU A 138 -11.20 -17.17 27.27
C LEU A 138 -12.54 -17.25 28.00
N GLY A 139 -13.17 -16.11 28.31
CA GLY A 139 -14.38 -16.05 29.15
C GLY A 139 -15.68 -16.50 28.49
N TYR A 140 -15.58 -17.27 27.40
CA TYR A 140 -16.69 -17.95 26.74
C TYR A 140 -16.15 -19.19 26.03
N TYR A 141 -16.99 -20.21 25.89
CA TYR A 141 -16.64 -21.48 25.25
C TYR A 141 -17.74 -21.96 24.31
N ALA A 142 -17.41 -22.95 23.49
CA ALA A 142 -18.37 -23.70 22.68
C ALA A 142 -18.01 -25.18 22.74
N GLU A 143 -18.98 -26.03 23.04
CA GLU A 143 -18.74 -27.48 23.13
C GLU A 143 -18.59 -28.09 21.72
N PRO A 144 -17.73 -29.10 21.53
CA PRO A 144 -17.64 -29.82 20.27
C PRO A 144 -18.97 -30.50 19.94
N ASN A 145 -19.41 -30.39 18.69
CA ASN A 145 -20.65 -31.00 18.25
C ASN A 145 -20.49 -32.52 18.16
N THR A 146 -21.26 -33.25 18.96
CA THR A 146 -21.23 -34.72 19.00
C THR A 146 -22.07 -35.37 17.89
N ASN A 147 -22.80 -34.58 17.09
CA ASN A 147 -23.66 -35.09 16.02
C ASN A 147 -22.88 -35.25 14.69
N PRO A 148 -22.61 -36.49 14.24
CA PRO A 148 -21.85 -36.75 13.01
C PRO A 148 -22.57 -36.31 11.71
N LYS A 149 -23.84 -35.92 11.77
CA LYS A 149 -24.60 -35.39 10.62
C LYS A 149 -24.59 -33.85 10.52
N SER A 150 -24.07 -33.16 11.53
CA SER A 150 -23.99 -31.70 11.56
C SER A 150 -22.79 -31.20 10.75
N LYS A 151 -22.97 -30.17 9.92
CA LYS A 151 -21.86 -29.47 9.24
C LYS A 151 -21.06 -28.56 10.18
N LYS A 152 -21.48 -28.37 11.44
CA LYS A 152 -20.83 -27.48 12.41
C LYS A 152 -20.00 -28.28 13.41
N THR A 153 -18.74 -27.92 13.59
CA THR A 153 -17.81 -28.58 14.53
C THR A 153 -18.10 -28.22 15.98
N TYR A 154 -18.74 -27.08 16.24
CA TYR A 154 -19.05 -26.58 17.57
C TYR A 154 -20.54 -26.27 17.74
N GLU A 155 -21.00 -26.36 18.99
CA GLU A 155 -22.30 -25.87 19.44
C GLU A 155 -22.34 -24.35 19.60
N LYS A 156 -23.42 -23.80 20.16
CA LYS A 156 -23.59 -22.36 20.35
C LYS A 156 -22.60 -21.84 21.40
N ILE A 157 -21.98 -20.68 21.14
CA ILE A 157 -21.10 -20.03 22.12
C ILE A 157 -21.90 -19.65 23.38
N VAL A 158 -21.38 -20.06 24.54
CA VAL A 158 -21.90 -19.75 25.88
C VAL A 158 -20.86 -18.93 26.64
N LEU A 159 -21.33 -17.91 27.36
CA LEU A 159 -20.47 -17.01 28.15
C LEU A 159 -20.34 -17.54 29.57
N ASP A 160 -19.13 -17.52 30.13
CA ASP A 160 -18.87 -18.05 31.47
C ASP A 160 -19.55 -17.22 32.55
N GLU A 161 -20.05 -17.89 33.59
CA GLU A 161 -20.63 -17.26 34.77
C GLU A 161 -19.56 -16.59 35.64
N ASP A 162 -19.98 -15.63 36.48
CA ASP A 162 -19.07 -14.85 37.34
C ASP A 162 -18.29 -15.77 38.29
N GLU A 163 -18.94 -16.80 38.84
CA GLU A 163 -18.30 -17.79 39.71
C GLU A 163 -17.17 -18.55 39.01
N THR A 164 -17.34 -18.90 37.74
CA THR A 164 -16.31 -19.59 36.95
C THR A 164 -15.13 -18.66 36.67
N LEU A 165 -15.41 -17.40 36.32
CA LEU A 165 -14.37 -16.41 36.05
C LEU A 165 -13.58 -16.04 37.32
N LEU A 166 -14.23 -16.01 38.49
CA LEU A 166 -13.57 -15.73 39.76
C LEU A 166 -12.58 -16.84 40.19
N LYS A 167 -12.79 -18.10 39.76
CA LYS A 167 -11.81 -19.18 40.00
C LYS A 167 -10.46 -18.89 39.34
N THR A 168 -10.47 -18.19 38.21
CA THR A 168 -9.31 -17.80 37.43
C THR A 168 -9.08 -16.28 37.49
N LYS A 169 -9.26 -15.70 38.68
CA LYS A 169 -9.15 -14.26 38.95
C LYS A 169 -7.92 -13.64 38.26
N PHE A 170 -8.13 -12.51 37.57
CA PHE A 170 -7.14 -11.78 36.76
C PHE A 170 -6.61 -12.48 35.49
N ASN A 171 -6.88 -13.77 35.29
CA ASN A 171 -6.34 -14.55 34.17
C ASN A 171 -7.36 -14.77 33.05
N ASN A 172 -8.45 -14.01 33.02
CA ASN A 172 -9.47 -14.13 31.99
C ASN A 172 -9.38 -13.03 30.92
N PHE A 173 -9.79 -13.36 29.70
CA PHE A 173 -9.86 -12.41 28.59
C PHE A 173 -11.08 -12.66 27.69
N TYR A 174 -11.45 -11.63 26.92
CA TYR A 174 -12.46 -11.69 25.87
C TYR A 174 -11.86 -11.43 24.49
N LEU A 175 -12.41 -12.08 23.47
CA LEU A 175 -12.07 -11.84 22.08
C LEU A 175 -13.34 -11.37 21.34
N LEU A 176 -13.25 -10.22 20.66
CA LEU A 176 -14.24 -9.78 19.69
C LEU A 176 -13.60 -9.78 18.30
N SER A 177 -13.95 -10.79 17.51
CA SER A 177 -13.48 -10.98 16.14
C SER A 177 -14.63 -10.87 15.13
N SER A 178 -14.39 -10.15 14.04
CA SER A 178 -15.29 -10.07 12.88
C SER A 178 -15.24 -11.34 12.03
N VAL A 179 -14.12 -12.08 12.12
CA VAL A 179 -14.00 -13.45 11.61
C VAL A 179 -14.71 -14.41 12.56
N SER A 180 -15.32 -15.47 12.03
CA SER A 180 -15.99 -16.52 12.82
C SER A 180 -15.09 -17.07 13.92
N VAL A 181 -15.62 -17.34 15.10
CA VAL A 181 -14.93 -18.02 16.22
C VAL A 181 -15.74 -19.27 16.53
N TYR A 182 -15.11 -20.45 16.64
CA TYR A 182 -15.85 -21.72 16.78
C TYR A 182 -16.88 -21.92 15.65
N ASP A 183 -16.46 -21.72 14.40
CA ASP A 183 -17.27 -21.82 13.17
C ASP A 183 -18.51 -20.91 13.08
N GLN A 184 -18.66 -19.93 13.98
CA GLN A 184 -19.80 -19.02 13.99
C GLN A 184 -19.40 -17.55 14.20
N PRO A 185 -20.10 -16.58 13.60
CA PRO A 185 -19.89 -15.16 13.90
C PRO A 185 -20.40 -14.83 15.31
N ILE A 186 -19.75 -13.88 15.99
CA ILE A 186 -20.20 -13.40 17.30
C ILE A 186 -21.53 -12.66 17.13
N SER A 187 -22.59 -13.17 17.78
CA SER A 187 -23.92 -12.56 17.71
C SER A 187 -23.97 -11.17 18.39
N VAL A 188 -24.90 -10.32 17.95
CA VAL A 188 -25.11 -8.99 18.55
C VAL A 188 -25.44 -9.09 20.05
N THR A 189 -26.21 -10.11 20.45
CA THR A 189 -26.54 -10.38 21.85
C THR A 189 -25.29 -10.74 22.65
N MET A 190 -24.45 -11.64 22.12
CA MET A 190 -23.20 -12.03 22.76
C MET A 190 -22.25 -10.84 22.93
N LYS A 191 -22.09 -10.02 21.89
CA LYS A 191 -21.30 -8.78 21.95
C LYS A 191 -21.76 -7.88 23.10
N LYS A 192 -23.08 -7.65 23.23
CA LYS A 192 -23.64 -6.82 24.31
C LYS A 192 -23.36 -7.40 25.69
N SER A 193 -23.48 -8.73 25.85
CA SER A 193 -23.18 -9.41 27.12
C SER A 193 -21.71 -9.30 27.51
N ILE A 194 -20.79 -9.54 26.57
CA ILE A 194 -19.33 -9.40 26.78
C ILE A 194 -18.99 -7.97 27.24
N LEU A 195 -19.50 -6.96 26.53
CA LEU A 195 -19.22 -5.56 26.86
C LEU A 195 -19.83 -5.15 28.19
N LYS A 196 -21.05 -5.60 28.49
CA LYS A 196 -21.70 -5.36 29.79
C LYS A 196 -20.84 -5.88 30.94
N LYS A 197 -20.30 -7.10 30.79
CA LYS A 197 -19.49 -7.75 31.82
C LYS A 197 -18.10 -7.13 31.96
N PHE A 198 -17.44 -6.82 30.84
CA PHE A 198 -16.13 -6.18 30.86
C PHE A 198 -16.17 -4.76 31.48
N ASN A 199 -17.24 -4.01 31.23
CA ASN A 199 -17.46 -2.65 31.73
C ASN A 199 -18.20 -2.58 33.07
N GLN A 200 -18.42 -3.72 33.73
CA GLN A 200 -19.15 -3.79 34.99
C GLN A 200 -18.40 -3.09 36.13
N ARG A 201 -19.14 -2.32 36.94
CA ARG A 201 -18.63 -1.57 38.09
C ARG A 201 -19.53 -1.80 39.31
N PRO A 202 -18.97 -2.02 40.51
CA PRO A 202 -17.54 -2.01 40.84
C PRO A 202 -16.77 -3.32 40.52
N GLU A 203 -17.47 -4.38 40.12
CA GLU A 203 -16.97 -5.76 40.13
C GLU A 203 -15.80 -6.03 39.16
N ASN A 204 -15.69 -5.30 38.06
CA ASN A 204 -14.61 -5.48 37.07
C ASN A 204 -13.82 -4.21 36.76
N VAL A 205 -13.65 -3.30 37.73
CA VAL A 205 -12.82 -2.10 37.56
C VAL A 205 -11.35 -2.46 37.30
N TYR A 206 -10.81 -3.39 38.09
CA TYR A 206 -9.41 -3.82 38.03
C TYR A 206 -9.18 -5.11 37.21
N GLY A 207 -10.21 -5.61 36.52
CA GLY A 207 -10.10 -6.80 35.68
C GLY A 207 -10.12 -8.13 36.45
N GLU A 208 -10.77 -8.18 37.62
CA GLU A 208 -10.89 -9.41 38.42
C GLU A 208 -11.65 -10.51 37.67
N LEU A 209 -12.75 -10.15 37.00
CA LEU A 209 -13.54 -11.05 36.17
C LEU A 209 -12.93 -11.24 34.79
N ALA A 210 -12.55 -10.15 34.12
CA ALA A 210 -11.91 -10.16 32.80
C ALA A 210 -10.95 -8.99 32.66
N ARG A 211 -9.66 -9.32 32.46
CA ARG A 211 -8.57 -8.36 32.45
C ARG A 211 -8.26 -7.83 31.06
N ILE A 212 -8.30 -8.70 30.05
CA ILE A 212 -7.88 -8.35 28.69
C ILE A 212 -9.07 -8.46 27.74
N ILE A 213 -9.21 -7.50 26.83
CA ILE A 213 -10.09 -7.63 25.67
C ILE A 213 -9.31 -7.44 24.38
N ILE A 214 -9.47 -8.36 23.45
CA ILE A 214 -8.83 -8.33 22.13
C ILE A 214 -9.89 -8.00 21.08
N MET A 215 -9.59 -7.06 20.19
CA MET A 215 -10.47 -6.71 19.08
C MET A 215 -9.72 -6.73 17.75
N ASP A 216 -10.46 -7.06 16.68
CA ASP A 216 -9.99 -6.83 15.32
C ASP A 216 -10.53 -5.52 14.71
N SER A 217 -10.11 -5.19 13.49
CA SER A 217 -10.58 -3.98 12.77
C SER A 217 -12.08 -3.95 12.50
N GLY A 218 -12.83 -5.05 12.65
CA GLY A 218 -14.30 -5.00 12.57
C GLY A 218 -14.94 -4.28 13.77
N TYR A 219 -14.18 -4.07 14.84
CA TYR A 219 -14.62 -3.40 16.07
C TYR A 219 -13.85 -2.12 16.36
N LYS A 220 -13.21 -1.53 15.34
CA LYS A 220 -12.59 -0.19 15.44
C LYS A 220 -13.58 0.92 15.74
N GLU A 221 -14.88 0.64 15.63
CA GLU A 221 -15.99 1.55 15.89
C GLU A 221 -17.16 0.91 16.65
N GLY A 222 -18.01 1.76 17.26
CA GLY A 222 -19.25 1.34 17.91
C GLY A 222 -19.07 0.47 19.17
N ILE A 223 -17.95 0.65 19.87
CA ILE A 223 -17.66 0.07 21.19
C ILE A 223 -17.04 1.14 22.10
N ASP A 224 -17.38 1.05 23.39
CA ASP A 224 -16.82 1.83 24.49
C ASP A 224 -16.23 0.89 25.53
N LEU A 225 -14.99 1.14 25.95
CA LEU A 225 -14.29 0.37 26.99
C LEU A 225 -14.04 1.26 28.20
N PHE A 226 -14.41 0.79 29.39
CA PHE A 226 -14.28 1.53 30.64
C PHE A 226 -13.16 0.97 31.51
N ASP A 227 -12.51 1.87 32.28
CA ASP A 227 -11.47 1.58 33.26
C ASP A 227 -10.27 0.77 32.70
N ILE A 228 -9.94 0.98 31.43
CA ILE A 228 -8.70 0.46 30.84
C ILE A 228 -7.53 1.41 31.15
N LYS A 229 -6.37 0.83 31.52
CA LYS A 229 -5.12 1.57 31.79
C LYS A 229 -4.10 1.39 30.66
N TYR A 230 -4.16 0.26 29.96
CA TYR A 230 -3.20 -0.10 28.92
C TYR A 230 -3.89 -0.42 27.59
N VAL A 231 -3.37 0.13 26.50
CA VAL A 231 -3.76 -0.17 25.12
C VAL A 231 -2.55 -0.71 24.38
N HIS A 232 -2.73 -1.81 23.66
CA HIS A 232 -1.71 -2.44 22.84
C HIS A 232 -2.19 -2.50 21.40
N ILE A 233 -1.52 -1.78 20.51
CA ILE A 233 -1.80 -1.78 19.07
C ILE A 233 -0.75 -2.69 18.41
N PHE A 234 -1.18 -3.87 17.99
CA PHE A 234 -0.26 -4.93 17.56
C PHE A 234 0.46 -4.64 16.24
N GLU A 235 -0.15 -3.84 15.35
CA GLU A 235 0.52 -3.30 14.16
C GLU A 235 0.27 -1.80 14.03
N PRO A 236 1.26 -0.99 13.60
CA PRO A 236 1.06 0.44 13.38
C PRO A 236 -0.07 0.66 12.39
N GLN A 237 -0.94 1.63 12.67
CA GLN A 237 -2.05 1.93 11.76
C GLN A 237 -1.52 2.69 10.54
N THR A 238 -2.13 2.46 9.39
CA THR A 238 -1.75 3.12 8.14
C THR A 238 -2.05 4.62 8.17
N THR A 239 -3.10 5.00 8.90
CA THR A 239 -3.57 6.38 9.02
C THR A 239 -3.64 6.80 10.49
N MET A 240 -3.40 8.09 10.75
CA MET A 240 -3.56 8.67 12.09
C MET A 240 -5.02 8.65 12.57
N ALA A 241 -5.97 8.67 11.63
CA ALA A 241 -7.39 8.59 11.93
C ALA A 241 -7.79 7.23 12.51
N ASP A 242 -7.35 6.14 11.89
CA ASP A 242 -7.61 4.78 12.42
C ASP A 242 -6.98 4.61 13.80
N GLN A 243 -5.75 5.12 14.01
CA GLN A 243 -5.11 5.10 15.32
C GLN A 243 -5.92 5.85 16.38
N LYS A 244 -6.41 7.07 16.07
CA LYS A 244 -7.28 7.84 16.96
C LYS A 244 -8.59 7.10 17.25
N GLN A 245 -9.19 6.43 16.26
CA GLN A 245 -10.42 5.66 16.46
C GLN A 245 -10.21 4.43 17.37
N VAL A 246 -9.05 3.78 17.28
CA VAL A 246 -8.66 2.65 18.14
C VAL A 246 -8.42 3.12 19.57
N ILE A 247 -7.59 4.14 19.77
CA ILE A 247 -7.32 4.72 21.10
C ILE A 247 -8.63 5.30 21.71
N GLY A 248 -9.48 5.87 20.85
CA GLY A 248 -10.81 6.39 21.16
C GLY A 248 -11.79 5.38 21.75
N ARG A 249 -11.52 4.07 21.66
CA ARG A 249 -12.29 3.04 22.38
C ARG A 249 -12.09 3.15 23.90
N GLY A 250 -10.91 3.60 24.32
CA GLY A 250 -10.55 3.83 25.72
C GLY A 250 -10.82 5.25 26.20
N THR A 251 -10.62 6.28 25.39
CA THR A 251 -10.69 7.69 25.84
C THR A 251 -12.12 8.25 25.76
N ARG A 252 -13.04 7.68 26.55
CA ARG A 252 -14.43 8.16 26.64
C ARG A 252 -14.62 9.11 27.81
N THR A 253 -15.60 10.00 27.69
CA THR A 253 -15.97 10.95 28.74
C THR A 253 -16.27 10.19 30.04
N CYS A 254 -15.48 10.46 31.09
CA CYS A 254 -15.52 9.78 32.38
C CYS A 254 -15.39 8.23 32.30
N GLY A 255 -14.77 7.72 31.23
CA GLY A 255 -14.58 6.30 30.97
C GLY A 255 -13.69 5.61 32.00
N GLN A 256 -12.80 6.35 32.67
CA GLN A 256 -11.80 5.87 33.61
C GLN A 256 -12.14 6.22 35.06
N LYS A 257 -13.36 6.65 35.35
CA LYS A 257 -13.76 7.11 36.69
C LYS A 257 -13.56 6.07 37.80
N GLY A 258 -13.50 4.78 37.47
CA GLY A 258 -13.20 3.72 38.44
C GLY A 258 -11.73 3.66 38.85
N LEU A 259 -10.83 4.27 38.08
CA LEU A 259 -9.40 4.36 38.37
C LEU A 259 -9.09 5.63 39.17
N GLN A 260 -8.00 5.59 39.94
CA GLN A 260 -7.53 6.75 40.71
C GLN A 260 -7.18 7.92 39.78
N PHE A 261 -7.73 9.10 40.07
CA PHE A 261 -7.42 10.34 39.37
C PHE A 261 -6.09 10.92 39.86
N HIS A 262 -5.12 11.13 38.97
CA HIS A 262 -3.85 11.74 39.30
C HIS A 262 -3.99 13.27 39.36
N PRO A 263 -3.57 13.95 40.45
CA PRO A 263 -3.74 15.40 40.60
C PRO A 263 -3.14 16.25 39.48
N THR A 264 -2.03 15.79 38.89
CA THR A 264 -1.33 16.50 37.79
C THR A 264 -1.50 15.88 36.41
N LYS A 265 -1.82 14.58 36.33
CA LYS A 265 -1.82 13.79 35.06
C LYS A 265 -3.22 13.31 34.65
N GLY A 266 -4.23 13.48 35.51
CA GLY A 266 -5.58 12.96 35.30
C GLY A 266 -5.58 11.44 35.28
N TRP A 267 -6.25 10.82 34.31
CA TRP A 267 -6.17 9.38 34.08
C TRP A 267 -5.19 9.07 32.95
N PRO A 268 -3.93 8.65 33.22
CA PRO A 268 -3.02 8.26 32.16
C PRO A 268 -3.48 6.96 31.48
N LEU A 269 -3.47 6.94 30.15
CA LEU A 269 -3.74 5.77 29.32
C LEU A 269 -2.46 5.43 28.54
N TYR A 270 -1.80 4.33 28.86
CA TYR A 270 -0.54 3.99 28.20
C TYR A 270 -0.83 3.19 26.92
N VAL A 271 -0.40 3.72 25.78
CA VAL A 271 -0.62 3.12 24.46
C VAL A 271 0.72 2.59 23.92
N TYR A 272 0.82 1.28 23.71
CA TYR A 272 1.99 0.63 23.16
C TYR A 272 1.74 0.23 21.70
N ILE A 273 2.55 0.73 20.78
CA ILE A 273 2.49 0.39 19.34
C ILE A 273 3.66 -0.51 19.01
N TYR A 274 3.39 -1.71 18.48
CA TYR A 274 4.40 -2.72 18.24
C TYR A 274 4.80 -2.77 16.76
N ASP A 275 6.09 -2.72 16.47
CA ASP A 275 6.65 -2.86 15.12
C ASP A 275 7.93 -3.74 15.13
N VAL A 276 8.36 -4.18 13.95
CA VAL A 276 9.56 -5.00 13.78
C VAL A 276 10.67 -4.15 13.14
N ALA A 277 11.76 -3.94 13.88
CA ALA A 277 12.93 -3.21 13.43
C ALA A 277 13.83 -4.06 12.53
N ILE A 278 14.28 -3.47 11.43
CA ILE A 278 15.23 -4.07 10.48
C ILE A 278 16.64 -3.61 10.86
N PRO A 279 17.55 -4.54 11.21
CA PRO A 279 18.94 -4.18 11.54
C PRO A 279 19.65 -3.48 10.37
N ASP A 280 20.49 -2.47 10.67
CA ASP A 280 21.16 -1.59 9.68
C ASP A 280 21.85 -2.35 8.53
N ALA A 281 22.50 -3.47 8.83
CA ALA A 281 23.20 -4.28 7.83
C ALA A 281 22.28 -4.89 6.75
N LEU A 282 20.97 -5.03 7.05
CA LEU A 282 19.98 -5.63 6.15
C LEU A 282 19.09 -4.58 5.46
N GLN A 283 19.13 -3.32 5.88
CA GLN A 283 18.27 -2.27 5.34
C GLN A 283 18.51 -2.04 3.84
N SER A 284 19.76 -2.16 3.37
CA SER A 284 20.10 -1.99 1.95
C SER A 284 19.38 -2.97 1.03
N GLN A 285 19.07 -4.19 1.51
CA GLN A 285 18.33 -5.20 0.77
C GLN A 285 16.81 -4.97 0.83
N MET A 286 16.33 -4.21 1.82
CA MET A 286 14.92 -3.90 2.08
C MET A 286 14.61 -2.41 1.87
N LEU A 287 14.98 -1.85 0.71
CA LEU A 287 14.67 -0.47 0.30
C LEU A 287 15.14 0.63 1.31
N GLY A 288 16.18 0.36 2.08
CA GLY A 288 16.70 1.28 3.10
C GLY A 288 15.72 1.55 4.23
N SER A 289 14.81 0.61 4.52
CA SER A 289 13.76 0.80 5.53
C SER A 289 14.23 0.40 6.94
N PRO A 290 14.05 1.25 7.97
CA PRO A 290 14.41 0.93 9.34
C PRO A 290 13.43 -0.04 10.02
N THR A 291 12.16 -0.10 9.58
CA THR A 291 11.15 -1.04 10.12
C THR A 291 10.36 -1.73 9.01
N LEU A 292 9.70 -2.86 9.33
CA LEU A 292 8.82 -3.54 8.38
C LEU A 292 7.61 -2.68 8.00
N PHE A 293 7.12 -1.81 8.89
CA PHE A 293 6.08 -0.86 8.55
C PHE A 293 6.56 0.18 7.53
N ASP A 294 7.78 0.71 7.66
CA ASP A 294 8.35 1.61 6.63
C ASP A 294 8.52 0.89 5.29
N LEU A 295 8.96 -0.38 5.31
CA LEU A 295 9.03 -1.21 4.10
C LEU A 295 7.65 -1.39 3.46
N TYR A 296 6.61 -1.60 4.28
CA TYR A 296 5.23 -1.67 3.82
C TYR A 296 4.75 -0.35 3.21
N MET A 297 5.02 0.80 3.83
CA MET A 297 4.66 2.13 3.31
C MET A 297 5.36 2.43 1.97
N LYS A 298 6.66 2.11 1.87
CA LYS A 298 7.40 2.24 0.59
C LYS A 298 6.88 1.29 -0.48
N ALA A 299 6.47 0.07 -0.11
CA ALA A 299 5.86 -0.87 -1.04
C ALA A 299 4.48 -0.41 -1.54
N MET A 300 3.76 0.42 -0.76
CA MET A 300 2.49 1.05 -1.17
C MET A 300 2.67 2.24 -2.12
N ASN A 301 3.91 2.70 -2.37
CA ASN A 301 4.23 3.82 -3.27
C ASN A 301 3.44 5.11 -2.93
N ILE A 302 3.32 5.41 -1.64
CA ILE A 302 2.60 6.60 -1.15
C ILE A 302 3.46 7.84 -1.36
N ASP A 303 2.91 8.90 -1.99
CA ASP A 303 3.60 10.17 -2.25
C ASP A 303 3.88 10.91 -0.93
N PHE A 304 5.16 11.16 -0.62
CA PHE A 304 5.59 11.86 0.59
C PHE A 304 5.05 13.30 0.68
N ARG A 305 4.78 13.94 -0.47
CA ARG A 305 4.16 15.28 -0.51
C ARG A 305 2.76 15.26 0.08
N LEU A 306 1.99 14.19 -0.16
CA LEU A 306 0.64 14.02 0.37
C LEU A 306 0.65 13.95 1.90
N PHE A 307 1.68 13.33 2.49
CA PHE A 307 1.85 13.22 3.93
C PHE A 307 2.16 14.56 4.59
N ASN A 308 3.12 15.33 4.04
CA ASN A 308 3.42 16.69 4.50
C ASN A 308 2.20 17.60 4.38
N PHE A 309 1.54 17.53 3.23
CA PHE A 309 0.33 18.29 2.95
C PHE A 309 -0.77 17.99 3.96
N GLN A 310 -1.01 16.72 4.32
CA GLN A 310 -2.04 16.37 5.30
C GLN A 310 -1.84 17.10 6.63
N HIS A 311 -0.60 17.13 7.15
CA HIS A 311 -0.32 17.78 8.42
C HIS A 311 -0.55 19.30 8.37
N ASP A 312 -0.05 19.97 7.32
CA ASP A 312 -0.26 21.41 7.15
C ASP A 312 -1.73 21.75 6.88
N LEU A 313 -2.45 20.89 6.14
CA LEU A 313 -3.89 21.03 5.90
C LEU A 313 -4.65 20.98 7.21
N GLU A 314 -4.45 19.94 8.03
CA GLU A 314 -5.09 19.83 9.36
C GLU A 314 -4.80 21.06 10.21
N ARG A 315 -3.54 21.52 10.27
CA ARG A 315 -3.16 22.70 11.04
C ARG A 315 -3.87 23.97 10.57
N ASN A 316 -3.86 24.21 9.25
CA ASN A 316 -4.44 25.41 8.67
C ASN A 316 -5.97 25.40 8.76
N THR A 317 -6.63 24.24 8.62
CA THR A 317 -8.08 24.13 8.85
C THR A 317 -8.46 24.37 10.31
N VAL A 318 -7.67 23.86 11.26
CA VAL A 318 -7.90 24.11 12.69
C VAL A 318 -7.73 25.60 13.01
N TYR A 319 -6.68 26.23 12.51
CA TYR A 319 -6.48 27.68 12.66
C TYR A 319 -7.59 28.47 11.96
N GLY A 320 -8.05 27.99 10.79
CA GLY A 320 -9.14 28.55 10.01
C GLY A 320 -10.53 28.44 10.63
N SER A 321 -10.69 27.63 11.69
CA SER A 321 -11.99 27.41 12.31
C SER A 321 -12.57 28.69 12.94
N VAL A 322 -13.88 28.84 12.81
CA VAL A 322 -14.62 30.05 13.22
C VAL A 322 -14.55 30.30 14.73
N ASP A 323 -14.48 29.21 15.51
CA ASP A 323 -14.46 29.21 16.97
C ASP A 323 -13.05 28.97 17.56
N TYR A 324 -12.00 29.07 16.73
CA TYR A 324 -10.61 28.84 17.13
C TYR A 324 -10.22 29.61 18.39
N GLU A 325 -10.57 30.89 18.45
CA GLU A 325 -10.18 31.78 19.55
C GLU A 325 -10.99 31.54 20.82
N LEU A 326 -12.29 31.26 20.66
CA LEU A 326 -13.19 30.92 21.76
C LEU A 326 -12.74 29.63 22.45
N ASN A 327 -12.20 28.68 21.68
CA ASN A 327 -11.74 27.39 22.15
C ASN A 327 -10.24 27.37 22.54
N ARG A 328 -9.53 28.49 22.45
CA ARG A 328 -8.06 28.52 22.65
C ARG A 328 -7.63 28.04 24.05
N ALA A 329 -8.38 28.39 25.09
CA ALA A 329 -8.08 28.00 26.47
C ALA A 329 -8.13 26.47 26.67
N ILE A 330 -9.08 25.77 26.04
CA ILE A 330 -9.21 24.31 26.17
C ILE A 330 -8.19 23.55 25.31
N HIS A 331 -7.76 24.12 24.17
CA HIS A 331 -6.74 23.50 23.31
C HIS A 331 -5.32 23.67 23.83
N ASN A 332 -5.03 24.76 24.54
CA ASN A 332 -3.72 25.06 25.13
C ASN A 332 -3.47 24.35 26.47
N PHE A 333 -4.48 23.70 27.04
CA PHE A 333 -4.31 22.86 28.22
C PHE A 333 -3.44 21.65 27.87
N ALA A 334 -2.19 21.65 28.32
CA ALA A 334 -1.24 20.57 28.13
C ALA A 334 -0.59 20.22 29.47
N ILE A 335 -0.53 18.92 29.78
CA ILE A 335 0.26 18.40 30.89
C ILE A 335 1.71 18.35 30.41
N GLU A 336 2.65 18.97 31.13
CA GLU A 336 4.08 18.88 30.82
C GLU A 336 4.55 17.41 30.97
N PRO A 337 5.15 16.79 29.93
CA PRO A 337 5.72 15.46 30.04
C PRO A 337 7.06 15.49 30.79
N ASP A 338 7.38 14.43 31.53
CA ASP A 338 8.68 14.24 32.19
C ASP A 338 9.81 14.02 31.15
N GLU A 339 11.05 14.39 31.47
CA GLU A 339 12.21 14.38 30.56
C GLU A 339 12.54 12.99 29.96
N ASP A 340 12.08 11.89 30.57
CA ASP A 340 12.29 10.52 30.09
C ASP A 340 11.33 10.07 28.96
N ASP A 341 10.32 10.88 28.61
CA ASP A 341 9.27 10.53 27.62
C ASP A 341 9.45 11.20 26.23
N VAL A 342 10.62 11.79 25.92
CA VAL A 342 10.84 12.55 24.68
C VAL A 342 11.69 11.80 23.64
N MET A 343 11.04 11.00 22.79
CA MET A 343 11.63 10.53 21.52
C MET A 343 10.60 10.62 20.39
N PHE A 344 10.27 11.85 19.97
CA PHE A 344 9.95 12.15 18.57
C PHE A 344 10.30 13.61 18.27
N GLY A 345 11.22 13.79 17.33
CA GLY A 345 11.51 15.07 16.70
C GLY A 345 10.36 15.46 15.77
N GLY A 346 9.66 16.52 16.14
CA GLY A 346 8.97 17.44 15.25
C GLY A 346 9.44 18.83 15.65
N ALA A 347 9.82 19.65 14.68
CA ALA A 347 10.42 20.97 14.94
C ALA A 347 9.50 21.85 15.81
N HIS A 348 9.74 21.86 17.12
CA HIS A 348 9.33 22.95 17.98
C HIS A 348 10.14 24.18 17.58
N ARG A 349 9.61 24.99 16.66
CA ARG A 349 9.88 26.43 16.77
C ARG A 349 9.30 26.85 18.10
N LYS A 350 10.17 27.02 19.11
CA LYS A 350 9.86 27.80 20.31
C LYS A 350 9.35 29.14 19.82
N PHE A 351 8.05 29.40 19.98
CA PHE A 351 7.55 30.76 19.95
C PHE A 351 8.19 31.48 21.13
N VAL A 352 9.19 32.32 20.85
CA VAL A 352 9.70 33.28 21.83
C VAL A 352 8.58 34.30 22.01
N TYR A 353 7.81 34.13 23.07
CA TYR A 353 6.87 35.14 23.55
C TYR A 353 7.69 36.24 24.21
N ASP A 354 7.80 37.40 23.57
CA ASP A 354 8.35 38.58 24.21
C ASP A 354 7.30 39.10 25.22
N LYS A 355 7.54 38.82 26.51
CA LYS A 355 6.68 39.25 27.62
C LYS A 355 6.84 40.75 27.86
N LYS A 356 6.34 41.62 26.98
CA LYS A 356 6.08 43.03 27.32
C LYS A 356 4.88 43.60 26.58
N VAL A 357 3.70 43.45 27.16
CA VAL A 357 2.60 44.41 26.96
C VAL A 357 1.98 44.71 28.32
N PRO A 358 1.67 45.99 28.67
CA PRO A 358 1.46 46.42 30.04
C PRO A 358 0.12 45.98 30.61
N LYS A 359 0.08 45.72 31.93
CA LYS A 359 -1.16 45.64 32.71
C LYS A 359 -1.91 46.98 32.61
N LEU A 360 -3.05 46.98 31.94
CA LEU A 360 -4.04 48.05 32.08
C LEU A 360 -4.92 47.70 33.28
N VAL A 361 -4.71 48.39 34.41
CA VAL A 361 -5.63 48.37 35.54
C VAL A 361 -6.77 49.32 35.21
N LEU A 362 -7.98 48.79 35.03
CA LEU A 362 -9.20 49.58 35.06
C LEU A 362 -9.95 49.25 36.36
N GLY A 363 -10.22 50.29 37.13
CA GLY A 363 -10.93 50.25 38.41
C GLY A 363 -12.41 49.87 38.26
N PRO A 364 -13.13 49.78 39.38
CA PRO A 364 -14.41 49.07 39.45
C PRO A 364 -15.58 50.04 39.39
N GLU A 365 -16.41 50.02 38.34
CA GLU A 365 -17.79 50.51 38.42
C GLU A 365 -18.74 49.67 37.51
N ASN A 366 -19.66 49.00 38.19
CA ASN A 366 -20.95 48.37 37.84
C ASN A 366 -21.24 47.76 36.44
N PRO A 367 -21.81 46.53 36.39
CA PRO A 367 -22.22 45.89 35.15
C PRO A 367 -23.60 46.39 34.72
N HIS A 368 -23.65 47.24 33.70
CA HIS A 368 -24.82 47.27 32.83
C HIS A 368 -24.76 46.02 31.94
N ILE A 369 -25.75 45.15 32.09
CA ILE A 369 -25.96 43.99 31.22
C ILE A 369 -26.47 44.53 29.89
N ASP A 370 -25.57 44.80 28.96
CA ASP A 370 -25.94 45.06 27.57
C ASP A 370 -26.41 43.74 26.96
N PHE A 371 -27.70 43.65 26.61
CA PHE A 371 -28.19 42.63 25.71
C PHE A 371 -27.49 42.81 24.36
N ILE A 372 -26.50 41.97 24.06
CA ILE A 372 -25.84 41.97 22.75
C ILE A 372 -26.86 41.48 21.71
N VAL A 373 -27.51 42.42 21.02
CA VAL A 373 -28.29 42.11 19.83
C VAL A 373 -27.30 41.67 18.74
N ARG A 374 -27.33 40.39 18.39
CA ARG A 374 -26.43 39.82 17.37
C ARG A 374 -26.99 40.13 15.99
N PRO A 375 -26.30 40.95 15.17
CA PRO A 375 -26.78 41.24 13.82
C PRO A 375 -26.65 40.00 12.93
N PRO A 376 -27.60 39.79 11.99
CA PRO A 376 -27.46 38.73 10.99
C PRO A 376 -26.22 39.01 10.11
N MET A 377 -25.46 37.97 9.77
CA MET A 377 -24.41 38.09 8.75
C MET A 377 -25.07 38.24 7.38
N GLU A 378 -24.84 39.36 6.69
CA GLU A 378 -25.50 39.66 5.42
C GLU A 378 -24.70 39.18 4.19
N GLU A 379 -23.37 39.10 4.28
CA GLU A 379 -22.48 38.72 3.16
C GLU A 379 -21.35 37.78 3.59
N HIS A 380 -20.74 37.10 2.60
CA HIS A 380 -19.53 36.31 2.80
C HIS A 380 -18.34 37.22 3.15
N MET A 381 -17.71 36.96 4.29
CA MET A 381 -16.58 37.72 4.82
C MET A 381 -15.27 36.96 4.64
N SER A 382 -14.16 37.68 4.52
CA SER A 382 -12.82 37.10 4.57
C SER A 382 -12.52 36.47 5.94
N PHE A 383 -11.43 35.73 6.03
CA PHE A 383 -11.00 35.09 7.27
C PHE A 383 -10.80 36.07 8.43
N ASP A 384 -10.11 37.19 8.17
CA ASP A 384 -9.81 38.21 9.19
C ASP A 384 -11.09 38.93 9.67
N GLU A 385 -12.01 39.22 8.74
CA GLU A 385 -13.30 39.84 9.03
C GLU A 385 -14.21 38.92 9.83
N THR A 386 -14.29 37.64 9.46
CA THR A 386 -15.06 36.62 10.18
C THR A 386 -14.58 36.50 11.63
N ARG A 387 -13.27 36.48 11.85
CA ARG A 387 -12.70 36.47 13.21
C ARG A 387 -13.04 37.74 13.99
N ALA A 388 -12.93 38.92 13.37
CA ALA A 388 -13.30 40.16 14.02
C ALA A 388 -14.79 40.19 14.42
N PHE A 389 -15.66 39.62 13.58
CA PHE A 389 -17.08 39.46 13.85
C PHE A 389 -17.33 38.54 15.06
N VAL A 390 -16.71 37.35 15.09
CA VAL A 390 -16.86 36.39 16.20
C VAL A 390 -16.36 36.99 17.51
N ARG A 391 -15.18 37.63 17.51
CA ARG A 391 -14.62 38.31 18.70
C ARG A 391 -15.57 39.36 19.28
N LYS A 392 -16.34 40.04 18.42
CA LYS A 392 -17.21 41.14 18.82
C LYS A 392 -18.55 40.64 19.38
N TYR A 393 -19.18 39.65 18.73
CA TYR A 393 -20.57 39.25 19.03
C TYR A 393 -20.73 37.93 19.76
N PHE A 394 -19.69 37.10 19.85
CA PHE A 394 -19.74 35.74 20.41
C PHE A 394 -18.73 35.50 21.55
N LYS A 395 -18.17 36.57 22.12
CA LYS A 395 -17.17 36.50 23.21
C LYS A 395 -17.69 35.82 24.47
N ASP A 396 -19.00 35.84 24.69
CA ASP A 396 -19.69 35.17 25.79
C ASP A 396 -19.55 33.64 25.77
N PHE A 397 -19.21 33.05 24.61
CA PHE A 397 -18.94 31.63 24.45
C PHE A 397 -17.45 31.25 24.56
N GLU A 398 -16.60 32.14 25.09
CA GLU A 398 -15.19 31.86 25.31
C GLU A 398 -15.00 30.84 26.47
N TRP A 399 -14.17 29.83 26.24
CA TRP A 399 -13.77 28.90 27.30
C TRP A 399 -12.84 29.60 28.31
N LYS A 400 -13.20 29.53 29.59
CA LYS A 400 -12.36 30.06 30.68
C LYS A 400 -11.18 29.12 30.96
N ASP A 401 -10.10 29.67 31.52
CA ASP A 401 -8.92 28.91 31.93
C ASP A 401 -9.29 27.73 32.84
N VAL A 402 -8.77 26.57 32.48
CA VAL A 402 -9.15 25.28 33.06
C VAL A 402 -8.23 24.93 34.24
N LYS A 403 -8.81 24.77 35.44
CA LYS A 403 -8.14 24.18 36.60
C LYS A 403 -8.24 22.65 36.59
N MET A 404 -7.17 21.97 36.99
CA MET A 404 -7.09 20.50 37.01
C MET A 404 -7.87 19.92 38.19
N GLU A 405 -9.11 19.49 37.95
CA GLU A 405 -10.04 18.95 38.95
C GLU A 405 -10.81 17.76 38.37
N ASN A 406 -11.20 16.78 39.19
CA ASN A 406 -11.98 15.64 38.73
C ASN A 406 -13.45 16.04 38.52
N ASN A 407 -13.88 16.16 37.27
CA ASN A 407 -15.23 16.57 36.90
C ASN A 407 -16.21 15.39 36.71
N CYS A 408 -15.82 14.16 37.09
CA CYS A 408 -16.60 12.93 36.88
C CYS A 408 -17.25 12.37 38.15
N VAL A 409 -17.48 13.22 39.16
CA VAL A 409 -18.18 12.84 40.40
C VAL A 409 -19.69 12.75 40.14
N GLU A 410 -20.34 11.73 40.69
CA GLU A 410 -21.76 11.46 40.46
C GLU A 410 -22.65 12.57 41.05
N LYS A 411 -23.38 13.28 40.18
CA LYS A 411 -24.61 13.96 40.57
C LYS A 411 -25.72 12.91 40.67
N LYS A 412 -26.48 12.91 41.77
CA LYS A 412 -27.57 11.95 42.04
C LYS A 412 -28.53 11.88 40.83
N VAL A 413 -28.76 10.66 40.35
CA VAL A 413 -29.60 10.36 39.17
C VAL A 413 -31.05 10.15 39.58
N GLY A 414 -31.97 10.89 38.96
CA GLY A 414 -33.42 10.68 39.03
C GLY A 414 -34.21 11.79 38.33
N GLY A 415 -34.54 11.59 37.05
CA GLY A 415 -35.33 12.51 36.21
C GLY A 415 -34.63 12.94 34.92
N ALA A 416 -35.38 13.41 33.92
CA ALA A 416 -34.82 14.05 32.72
C ALA A 416 -34.00 15.27 33.13
N GLU A 417 -32.69 15.23 32.92
CA GLU A 417 -31.77 16.28 33.37
C GLU A 417 -31.64 17.33 32.25
N ILE A 418 -31.99 18.59 32.55
CA ILE A 418 -31.74 19.70 31.64
C ILE A 418 -30.22 19.89 31.57
N LEU A 419 -29.63 19.60 30.41
CA LEU A 419 -28.20 19.74 30.21
C LEU A 419 -27.81 21.21 30.01
N ASN A 420 -26.86 21.69 30.79
CA ASN A 420 -26.23 22.98 30.53
C ASN A 420 -25.28 22.87 29.33
N TYR A 421 -25.53 23.66 28.29
CA TYR A 421 -24.67 23.68 27.12
C TYR A 421 -23.25 24.14 27.46
N THR A 422 -22.28 23.48 26.83
CA THR A 422 -20.90 23.97 26.82
C THR A 422 -20.80 25.25 25.97
N PRO A 423 -19.77 26.09 26.19
CA PRO A 423 -19.61 27.32 25.41
C PRO A 423 -19.64 27.08 23.88
N THR A 424 -18.94 26.05 23.39
CA THR A 424 -18.97 25.69 21.95
C THR A 424 -20.35 25.21 21.48
N GLN A 425 -21.11 24.48 22.30
CA GLN A 425 -22.47 24.05 21.94
C GLN A 425 -23.40 25.27 21.78
N GLY A 426 -23.34 26.22 22.72
CA GLY A 426 -24.10 27.46 22.64
C GLY A 426 -23.66 28.34 21.45
N PHE A 427 -22.36 28.37 21.16
CA PHE A 427 -21.83 29.03 19.97
C PHE A 427 -22.41 28.43 18.68
N VAL A 428 -22.31 27.12 18.48
CA VAL A 428 -22.81 26.43 17.28
C VAL A 428 -24.32 26.65 17.10
N GLN A 429 -25.09 26.54 18.19
CA GLN A 429 -26.53 26.82 18.21
C GLN A 429 -26.84 28.24 17.75
N SER A 430 -26.04 29.22 18.17
CA SER A 430 -26.28 30.63 17.90
C SER A 430 -25.72 31.13 16.56
N TYR A 431 -24.64 30.53 16.09
CA TYR A 431 -23.92 30.96 14.91
C TYR A 431 -24.52 30.37 13.62
N PHE A 432 -24.86 29.08 13.64
CA PHE A 432 -25.39 28.39 12.47
C PHE A 432 -26.92 28.46 12.45
N THR A 433 -27.44 29.53 11.87
CA THR A 433 -28.88 29.81 11.74
C THR A 433 -29.31 29.84 10.25
N PRO A 434 -30.62 29.77 9.94
CA PRO A 434 -31.12 29.86 8.57
C PRO A 434 -30.68 31.12 7.81
N GLN A 435 -30.42 32.21 8.52
CA GLN A 435 -29.99 33.51 7.98
C GLN A 435 -28.49 33.57 7.67
N ASN A 436 -27.69 32.60 8.14
CA ASN A 436 -26.25 32.58 7.92
C ASN A 436 -25.94 32.50 6.40
N PRO A 437 -24.96 33.27 5.88
CA PRO A 437 -24.56 33.21 4.47
C PRO A 437 -24.04 31.81 4.10
N SER A 438 -23.28 31.17 4.99
CA SER A 438 -22.74 29.83 4.79
C SER A 438 -23.87 28.80 4.64
N LYS A 439 -23.89 28.11 3.49
CA LYS A 439 -24.90 27.08 3.16
C LYS A 439 -24.72 25.80 3.98
N GLY A 440 -23.53 25.56 4.52
CA GLY A 440 -23.32 24.50 5.49
C GLY A 440 -22.11 24.73 6.37
N MET A 441 -21.98 23.87 7.37
CA MET A 441 -20.90 23.89 8.36
C MET A 441 -20.43 22.47 8.69
N LEU A 442 -19.12 22.32 8.84
CA LEU A 442 -18.44 21.12 9.32
C LEU A 442 -18.10 21.26 10.81
N LEU A 443 -18.73 20.44 11.63
CA LEU A 443 -18.37 20.24 13.03
C LEU A 443 -17.24 19.21 13.12
N TRP A 444 -16.00 19.69 13.06
CA TRP A 444 -14.82 18.88 13.32
C TRP A 444 -14.54 18.84 14.82
N HIS A 445 -15.36 18.06 15.55
CA HIS A 445 -15.21 17.93 16.99
C HIS A 445 -14.80 16.52 17.40
N SER A 446 -13.91 16.41 18.40
CA SER A 446 -13.45 15.12 18.91
C SER A 446 -14.59 14.27 19.50
N VAL A 447 -14.35 12.97 19.71
CA VAL A 447 -15.36 12.11 20.33
C VAL A 447 -15.66 12.55 21.77
N GLY A 448 -16.92 12.43 22.20
CA GLY A 448 -17.33 12.80 23.57
C GLY A 448 -17.52 14.30 23.85
N THR A 449 -17.38 15.18 22.85
CA THR A 449 -17.64 16.64 23.00
C THR A 449 -19.11 17.04 22.96
N GLY A 450 -20.01 16.10 22.62
CA GLY A 450 -21.44 16.36 22.47
C GLY A 450 -21.84 16.92 21.10
N LYS A 451 -21.23 16.43 20.01
CA LYS A 451 -21.63 16.75 18.62
C LYS A 451 -23.13 16.59 18.37
N THR A 452 -23.69 15.45 18.77
CA THR A 452 -25.12 15.14 18.63
C THR A 452 -25.99 16.18 19.33
N CYS A 453 -25.62 16.56 20.55
CA CYS A 453 -26.32 17.62 21.31
C CYS A 453 -26.22 18.98 20.60
N SER A 454 -25.03 19.33 20.09
CA SER A 454 -24.80 20.59 19.34
C SER A 454 -25.70 20.69 18.11
N ALA A 455 -25.83 19.59 17.35
CA ALA A 455 -26.68 19.56 16.17
C ALA A 455 -28.18 19.57 16.49
N ILE A 456 -28.61 18.90 17.57
CA ILE A 456 -30.01 18.97 18.04
C ILE A 456 -30.34 20.39 18.53
N ALA A 457 -29.44 21.04 19.27
CA ALA A 457 -29.63 22.40 19.76
C ALA A 457 -29.70 23.40 18.60
N ALA A 458 -28.79 23.31 17.62
CA ALA A 458 -28.84 24.14 16.42
C ALA A 458 -30.15 23.92 15.63
N ALA A 459 -30.56 22.67 15.41
CA ALA A 459 -31.81 22.35 14.70
C ALA A 459 -33.05 22.91 15.42
N SER A 460 -33.14 22.73 16.74
CA SER A 460 -34.34 23.08 17.50
C SER A 460 -34.51 24.56 17.81
N SER A 461 -33.42 25.32 17.87
CA SER A 461 -33.44 26.74 18.24
C SER A 461 -33.96 27.69 17.16
N SER A 462 -33.46 27.58 15.93
CA SER A 462 -33.81 28.50 14.84
C SER A 462 -34.40 27.83 13.60
N PHE A 463 -33.97 26.59 13.29
CA PHE A 463 -34.47 25.91 12.07
C PHE A 463 -35.91 25.43 12.22
N GLU A 464 -36.27 24.89 13.40
CA GLU A 464 -37.63 24.46 13.67
C GLU A 464 -38.63 25.63 13.62
N SER A 465 -38.28 26.79 14.20
CA SER A 465 -39.13 28.00 14.19
C SER A 465 -39.34 28.56 12.78
N ASP A 466 -38.32 28.48 11.93
CA ASP A 466 -38.38 28.97 10.54
C ASP A 466 -39.03 27.98 9.56
N GLY A 467 -39.54 26.85 10.09
CA GLY A 467 -40.30 25.85 9.36
C GLY A 467 -39.45 24.86 8.55
N TYR A 468 -38.17 24.70 8.89
CA TYR A 468 -37.29 23.76 8.19
C TYR A 468 -37.64 22.30 8.53
N THR A 469 -37.51 21.41 7.56
CA THR A 469 -37.59 19.97 7.76
C THR A 469 -36.21 19.45 8.18
N ILE A 470 -36.14 18.67 9.26
CA ILE A 470 -34.89 18.10 9.75
C ILE A 470 -34.71 16.70 9.16
N LEU A 471 -33.66 16.50 8.38
CA LEU A 471 -33.25 15.19 7.88
C LEU A 471 -31.95 14.76 8.57
N TRP A 472 -32.01 13.67 9.32
CA TRP A 472 -30.85 13.14 10.02
C TRP A 472 -30.37 11.82 9.41
N VAL A 473 -29.11 11.79 8.99
CA VAL A 473 -28.45 10.59 8.44
C VAL A 473 -27.40 10.10 9.44
N THR A 474 -27.53 8.86 9.91
CA THR A 474 -26.56 8.22 10.81
C THR A 474 -26.53 6.69 10.61
N ARG A 475 -25.64 5.97 11.30
CA ARG A 475 -25.64 4.50 11.32
C ARG A 475 -26.88 3.96 12.03
N THR A 476 -27.37 2.79 11.61
CA THR A 476 -28.51 2.11 12.26
C THR A 476 -28.27 1.88 13.75
N THR A 477 -27.02 1.64 14.16
CA THR A 477 -26.62 1.41 15.56
C THR A 477 -26.66 2.68 16.42
N LEU A 478 -26.57 3.87 15.83
CA LEU A 478 -26.49 5.15 16.54
C LEU A 478 -27.85 5.89 16.61
N LYS A 479 -28.88 5.38 15.95
CA LYS A 479 -30.22 6.01 15.94
C LYS A 479 -30.80 6.17 17.36
N ASN A 480 -30.52 5.24 18.26
CA ASN A 480 -31.01 5.30 19.64
C ASN A 480 -30.34 6.42 20.45
N ASP A 481 -29.07 6.74 20.15
CA ASP A 481 -28.34 7.79 20.86
C ASP A 481 -28.91 9.18 20.57
N ILE A 482 -29.46 9.40 19.37
CA ILE A 482 -30.17 10.63 19.01
C ILE A 482 -31.36 10.85 19.97
N TRP A 483 -32.18 9.82 20.16
CA TRP A 483 -33.36 9.90 21.03
C TRP A 483 -32.98 10.07 22.50
N LYS A 484 -31.90 9.43 22.95
CA LYS A 484 -31.36 9.61 24.30
C LYS A 484 -30.95 11.07 24.55
N ASN A 485 -30.22 11.69 23.62
CA ASN A 485 -29.82 13.10 23.72
C ASN A 485 -31.02 14.06 23.63
N MET A 486 -32.09 13.63 22.95
CA MET A 486 -33.29 14.45 22.75
C MET A 486 -34.24 14.44 23.96
N PHE A 487 -34.44 13.28 24.59
CA PHE A 487 -35.44 13.10 25.66
C PHE A 487 -34.85 12.86 27.05
N ASP A 488 -33.69 12.23 27.17
CA ASP A 488 -33.12 11.88 28.47
C ASP A 488 -32.10 12.93 28.94
N GLN A 489 -31.23 13.40 28.04
CA GLN A 489 -30.24 14.47 28.28
C GLN A 489 -30.67 15.83 27.67
N VAL A 490 -31.96 15.97 27.39
CA VAL A 490 -32.71 17.13 26.84
C VAL A 490 -31.83 18.22 26.22
N CYS A 491 -31.33 17.96 25.01
CA CYS A 491 -30.61 18.94 24.20
C CYS A 491 -31.50 19.74 23.24
N ASN A 492 -32.81 19.44 23.19
CA ASN A 492 -33.78 20.12 22.33
C ASN A 492 -34.39 21.32 23.06
N GLU A 493 -34.28 22.52 22.48
CA GLU A 493 -34.70 23.78 23.11
C GLU A 493 -36.22 23.87 23.32
N ASN A 494 -37.00 23.33 22.38
CA ASN A 494 -38.47 23.30 22.47
C ASN A 494 -38.95 22.37 23.58
N ILE A 495 -38.28 21.23 23.76
CA ILE A 495 -38.58 20.31 24.87
C ILE A 495 -38.10 20.91 26.19
N ARG A 496 -36.94 21.56 26.22
CA ARG A 496 -36.41 22.23 27.42
C ARG A 496 -37.39 23.27 27.96
N THR A 497 -37.86 24.18 27.12
CA THR A 497 -38.86 25.19 27.48
C THR A 497 -40.18 24.56 27.93
N GLN A 498 -40.60 23.43 27.34
CA GLN A 498 -41.79 22.69 27.81
C GLN A 498 -41.61 22.05 29.19
N ILE A 499 -40.42 21.53 29.51
CA ILE A 499 -40.11 20.99 30.84
C ILE A 499 -40.08 22.12 31.87
N GLU A 500 -39.47 23.26 31.54
CA GLU A 500 -39.48 24.46 32.39
C GLU A 500 -40.92 24.94 32.66
N ASN A 501 -41.82 24.76 31.69
CA ASN A 501 -43.26 25.01 31.82
C ASN A 501 -44.06 23.86 32.49
N GLY A 502 -43.40 22.84 33.03
CA GLY A 502 -44.03 21.79 33.88
C GLY A 502 -44.35 20.46 33.20
N LEU A 503 -43.86 20.19 31.98
CA LEU A 503 -44.10 18.92 31.27
C LEU A 503 -43.23 17.78 31.83
N LYS A 504 -43.85 16.66 32.21
CA LYS A 504 -43.15 15.41 32.55
C LYS A 504 -43.04 14.52 31.31
N ILE A 505 -41.81 14.16 30.94
CA ILE A 505 -41.55 13.28 29.78
C ILE A 505 -42.10 11.87 30.07
N PRO A 506 -43.00 11.33 29.24
CA PRO A 506 -43.50 9.96 29.40
C PRO A 506 -42.41 8.90 29.18
N ASP A 507 -42.47 7.76 29.89
CA ASP A 507 -41.51 6.67 29.70
C ASP A 507 -41.70 5.88 28.39
N GLU A 508 -42.92 5.85 27.85
CA GLU A 508 -43.25 5.12 26.63
C GLU A 508 -42.76 5.86 25.36
N HIS A 509 -41.97 5.17 24.53
CA HIS A 509 -41.40 5.71 23.29
C HIS A 509 -42.43 6.34 22.32
N PRO A 510 -43.62 5.75 22.05
CA PRO A 510 -44.61 6.37 21.15
C PRO A 510 -45.17 7.70 21.67
N LYS A 511 -45.28 7.86 23.00
CA LYS A 511 -45.74 9.10 23.64
C LYS A 511 -44.65 10.17 23.60
N ARG A 512 -43.37 9.80 23.77
CA ARG A 512 -42.21 10.69 23.58
C ARG A 512 -42.17 11.28 22.17
N MET A 513 -42.43 10.45 21.15
CA MET A 513 -42.42 10.88 19.74
C MET A 513 -43.51 11.90 19.38
N ARG A 514 -44.60 11.99 20.15
CA ARG A 514 -45.66 13.00 19.94
C ARG A 514 -45.29 14.40 20.42
N LEU A 515 -44.24 14.53 21.24
CA LEU A 515 -43.73 15.82 21.71
C LEU A 515 -42.92 16.57 20.65
N LEU A 516 -42.54 15.89 19.57
CA LEU A 516 -41.73 16.46 18.51
C LEU A 516 -42.55 17.30 17.55
N SER A 517 -41.96 18.40 17.06
CA SER A 517 -42.56 19.27 16.08
C SER A 517 -42.72 18.59 14.71
N LYS A 518 -43.55 19.17 13.84
CA LYS A 518 -43.75 18.71 12.45
C LYS A 518 -42.46 18.76 11.61
N SER A 519 -41.43 19.44 12.10
CA SER A 519 -40.09 19.51 11.50
C SER A 519 -39.34 18.17 11.57
N TRP A 520 -39.65 17.33 12.57
CA TRP A 520 -39.13 15.97 12.74
C TRP A 520 -40.07 14.88 12.18
N SER A 521 -40.94 15.23 11.24
CA SER A 521 -41.89 14.28 10.62
C SER A 521 -41.21 13.08 9.97
N ILE A 522 -39.97 13.26 9.50
CA ILE A 522 -39.14 12.20 8.92
C ILE A 522 -38.17 11.70 9.99
N ARG A 523 -38.25 10.40 10.31
CA ARG A 523 -37.39 9.78 11.32
C ARG A 523 -35.93 9.68 10.81
N PRO A 524 -34.93 9.66 11.72
CA PRO A 524 -33.54 9.45 11.35
C PRO A 524 -33.34 8.21 10.47
N MET A 525 -32.57 8.37 9.39
CA MET A 525 -32.39 7.37 8.34
C MET A 525 -30.94 6.86 8.28
N SER A 526 -30.75 5.68 7.67
CA SER A 526 -29.41 5.17 7.38
C SER A 526 -28.85 5.74 6.08
N TYR A 527 -27.52 5.69 5.91
CA TYR A 527 -26.85 6.10 4.67
C TYR A 527 -27.41 5.43 3.42
N LYS A 528 -27.76 4.13 3.50
CA LYS A 528 -28.43 3.41 2.39
C LYS A 528 -29.82 3.99 2.07
N GLN A 529 -30.62 4.26 3.11
CA GLN A 529 -31.95 4.86 2.93
C GLN A 529 -31.86 6.26 2.35
N PHE A 530 -30.82 7.01 2.75
CA PHE A 530 -30.50 8.32 2.22
C PHE A 530 -30.08 8.26 0.75
N SER A 531 -29.22 7.32 0.35
CA SER A 531 -28.87 7.13 -1.06
C SER A 531 -30.11 6.86 -1.91
N ASN A 532 -31.02 6.00 -1.45
CA ASN A 532 -32.27 5.72 -2.17
C ASN A 532 -33.20 6.95 -2.25
N LEU A 533 -33.17 7.82 -1.24
CA LEU A 533 -33.92 9.08 -1.24
C LEU A 533 -33.38 10.02 -2.33
N VAL A 534 -32.06 10.16 -2.41
CA VAL A 534 -31.38 10.98 -3.41
C VAL A 534 -31.60 10.43 -4.83
N SER A 535 -31.63 9.10 -5.00
CA SER A 535 -31.93 8.43 -6.28
C SER A 535 -33.42 8.39 -6.67
N LYS A 536 -34.31 9.07 -5.92
CA LYS A 536 -35.77 9.17 -6.20
C LYS A 536 -36.53 7.83 -6.14
N GLN A 537 -36.04 6.85 -5.38
CA GLN A 537 -36.57 5.48 -5.36
C GLN A 537 -37.31 5.12 -4.06
N ASN A 538 -37.72 6.09 -3.24
CA ASN A 538 -38.14 5.83 -1.86
C ASN A 538 -39.37 6.64 -1.43
N SER A 539 -40.17 6.08 -0.52
CA SER A 539 -41.35 6.75 0.05
C SER A 539 -41.02 8.05 0.81
N PHE A 540 -39.79 8.17 1.31
CA PHE A 540 -39.29 9.42 1.89
C PHE A 540 -39.14 10.55 0.86
N TYR A 541 -38.79 10.21 -0.39
CA TYR A 541 -38.73 11.19 -1.48
C TYR A 541 -40.14 11.70 -1.80
N ASP A 542 -41.13 10.80 -1.89
CA ASP A 542 -42.53 11.17 -2.12
C ASP A 542 -43.07 12.07 -0.98
N ALA A 543 -42.68 11.79 0.26
CA ALA A 543 -43.04 12.61 1.41
C ALA A 543 -42.44 14.03 1.33
N LEU A 544 -41.18 14.15 0.89
CA LEU A 544 -40.52 15.45 0.67
C LEU A 544 -41.16 16.21 -0.49
N VAL A 545 -41.43 15.55 -1.62
CA VAL A 545 -42.12 16.16 -2.78
C VAL A 545 -43.51 16.64 -2.39
N LYS A 546 -44.26 15.86 -1.61
CA LYS A 546 -45.59 16.26 -1.12
C LYS A 546 -45.53 17.50 -0.21
N LYS A 547 -44.44 17.67 0.54
CA LYS A 547 -44.26 18.78 1.49
C LYS A 547 -43.69 20.05 0.84
N ASN A 548 -42.67 19.90 0.01
CA ASN A 548 -41.82 20.98 -0.51
C ASN A 548 -42.07 21.28 -2.00
N GLY A 549 -42.70 20.37 -2.74
CA GLY A 549 -42.90 20.44 -4.19
C GLY A 549 -41.90 19.58 -4.98
N GLU A 550 -42.22 19.31 -6.25
CA GLU A 550 -41.39 18.47 -7.12
C GLU A 550 -40.16 19.21 -7.69
N ALA A 551 -40.22 20.54 -7.76
CA ALA A 551 -39.15 21.37 -8.33
C ALA A 551 -37.90 21.43 -7.45
N ASP A 552 -38.07 21.52 -6.12
CA ASP A 552 -37.00 21.38 -5.14
C ASP A 552 -37.48 20.60 -3.91
N PRO A 553 -37.28 19.26 -3.89
CA PRO A 553 -37.65 18.43 -2.75
C PRO A 553 -36.90 18.78 -1.46
N LEU A 554 -35.74 19.45 -1.54
CA LEU A 554 -34.91 19.81 -0.39
C LEU A 554 -35.11 21.27 0.07
N ARG A 555 -36.09 21.99 -0.48
CA ARG A 555 -36.45 23.34 -0.03
C ARG A 555 -36.69 23.36 1.49
N LYS A 556 -36.16 24.37 2.18
CA LYS A 556 -36.20 24.54 3.64
C LYS A 556 -35.91 23.24 4.39
N THR A 557 -34.80 22.59 4.04
CA THR A 557 -34.40 21.32 4.67
C THR A 557 -33.02 21.47 5.32
N LEU A 558 -32.93 21.17 6.62
CA LEU A 558 -31.65 21.01 7.31
C LEU A 558 -31.24 19.55 7.24
N LEU A 559 -30.17 19.28 6.50
CA LEU A 559 -29.57 17.96 6.38
C LEU A 559 -28.40 17.81 7.36
N ILE A 560 -28.55 16.93 8.34
CA ILE A 560 -27.55 16.62 9.35
C ILE A 560 -26.95 15.25 9.01
N ILE A 561 -25.65 15.20 8.73
CA ILE A 561 -24.92 13.97 8.42
C ILE A 561 -23.92 13.68 9.54
N ASP A 562 -24.20 12.62 10.28
CA ASP A 562 -23.36 12.13 11.37
C ASP A 562 -22.35 11.10 10.86
N GLU A 563 -21.11 11.19 11.32
CA GLU A 563 -19.94 10.48 10.78
C GLU A 563 -19.66 10.79 9.30
N ALA A 564 -19.67 12.09 8.95
CA ALA A 564 -19.57 12.57 7.57
C ALA A 564 -18.32 12.08 6.80
N HIS A 565 -17.24 11.67 7.48
CA HIS A 565 -16.06 11.07 6.84
C HIS A 565 -16.38 9.84 5.99
N LYS A 566 -17.51 9.18 6.24
CA LYS A 566 -18.04 8.06 5.47
C LYS A 566 -18.51 8.36 4.06
N LEU A 567 -18.78 9.63 3.76
CA LEU A 567 -19.23 10.04 2.43
C LEU A 567 -18.13 9.79 1.38
N TYR A 568 -16.87 9.95 1.76
CA TYR A 568 -15.70 9.80 0.88
C TYR A 568 -14.67 8.76 1.37
N GLY A 569 -14.63 8.44 2.67
CA GLY A 569 -13.73 7.44 3.26
C GLY A 569 -14.13 6.01 2.90
N GLY A 570 -13.30 5.35 2.10
CA GLY A 570 -13.70 4.22 1.26
C GLY A 570 -13.08 2.86 1.58
N GLU A 571 -13.17 2.33 2.81
CA GLU A 571 -12.87 0.90 3.08
C GLU A 571 -13.85 0.19 4.03
N ASP A 572 -14.64 0.89 4.85
CA ASP A 572 -15.50 0.26 5.87
C ASP A 572 -16.97 0.07 5.49
N LEU A 573 -17.45 0.76 4.47
CA LEU A 573 -18.83 0.62 3.98
C LEU A 573 -18.87 -0.45 2.89
N SER A 574 -19.79 -1.41 3.02
CA SER A 574 -20.07 -2.37 1.96
C SER A 574 -20.41 -1.63 0.66
N SER A 575 -20.10 -2.21 -0.51
CA SER A 575 -20.41 -1.62 -1.82
C SER A 575 -21.90 -1.25 -1.98
N ILE A 576 -22.77 -1.84 -1.18
CA ILE A 576 -24.23 -1.64 -1.14
C ILE A 576 -24.63 -0.42 -0.27
N GLU A 577 -23.77 0.06 0.63
CA GLU A 577 -24.02 1.20 1.51
C GLU A 577 -23.32 2.49 1.09
N ARG A 578 -22.55 2.47 -0.01
CA ARG A 578 -21.89 3.67 -0.54
C ARG A 578 -22.93 4.60 -1.18
N PRO A 579 -23.06 5.84 -0.67
CA PRO A 579 -24.03 6.79 -1.22
C PRO A 579 -23.62 7.28 -2.62
N ASP A 580 -24.60 7.55 -3.47
CA ASP A 580 -24.38 8.21 -4.75
C ASP A 580 -24.06 9.70 -4.52
N MET A 581 -22.76 10.00 -4.42
CA MET A 581 -22.27 11.35 -4.15
C MET A 581 -22.53 12.32 -5.30
N LYS A 582 -22.58 11.85 -6.54
CA LYS A 582 -22.88 12.72 -7.70
C LYS A 582 -24.33 13.18 -7.64
N ALA A 583 -25.25 12.26 -7.37
CA ALA A 583 -26.65 12.59 -7.22
C ALA A 583 -26.92 13.50 -6.01
N LEU A 584 -26.20 13.27 -4.89
CA LEU A 584 -26.32 14.12 -3.69
C LEU A 584 -25.87 15.56 -3.96
N MET A 585 -24.69 15.71 -4.57
CA MET A 585 -24.15 17.00 -4.94
C MET A 585 -25.09 17.72 -5.91
N ALA A 586 -25.59 17.03 -6.94
CA ALA A 586 -26.56 17.58 -7.87
C ALA A 586 -27.85 18.05 -7.17
N ALA A 587 -28.38 17.29 -6.20
CA ALA A 587 -29.59 17.66 -5.46
C ALA A 587 -29.39 18.90 -4.57
N LEU A 588 -28.26 18.98 -3.86
CA LEU A 588 -27.91 20.14 -3.03
C LEU A 588 -27.74 21.40 -3.88
N GLN A 589 -26.96 21.29 -4.98
CA GLN A 589 -26.71 22.43 -5.86
C GLN A 589 -27.98 22.88 -6.59
N ASN A 590 -28.87 21.96 -6.97
CA ASN A 590 -30.20 22.32 -7.49
C ASN A 590 -31.00 23.13 -6.46
N SER A 591 -30.98 22.73 -5.18
CA SER A 591 -31.67 23.50 -4.13
C SER A 591 -31.06 24.89 -3.93
N TYR A 592 -29.73 25.01 -3.97
CA TYR A 592 -29.04 26.32 -3.84
C TYR A 592 -29.41 27.27 -5.00
N LEU A 593 -29.48 26.75 -6.23
CA LEU A 593 -29.79 27.53 -7.43
C LEU A 593 -31.29 27.86 -7.57
N VAL A 594 -32.19 26.97 -7.14
CA VAL A 594 -33.64 27.14 -7.30
C VAL A 594 -34.24 27.90 -6.11
N SER A 595 -33.91 27.53 -4.88
CA SER A 595 -34.54 28.04 -3.66
C SER A 595 -33.77 29.18 -2.98
N GLY A 596 -32.52 29.45 -3.35
CA GLY A 596 -31.77 30.62 -2.91
C GLY A 596 -31.63 30.72 -1.38
N ALA A 597 -32.32 31.68 -0.75
CA ALA A 597 -32.33 31.85 0.70
C ALA A 597 -33.04 30.70 1.45
N ASP A 598 -34.09 30.13 0.83
CA ASP A 598 -34.87 29.00 1.34
C ASP A 598 -34.26 27.64 0.95
N SER A 599 -33.02 27.62 0.48
CA SER A 599 -32.35 26.40 0.04
C SER A 599 -32.08 25.43 1.19
N ALA A 600 -31.72 24.20 0.85
CA ALA A 600 -31.18 23.25 1.81
C ALA A 600 -30.00 23.86 2.59
N ARG A 601 -29.81 23.40 3.83
CA ARG A 601 -28.66 23.72 4.69
C ARG A 601 -28.01 22.43 5.15
N LEU A 602 -26.68 22.40 5.22
CA LEU A 602 -25.92 21.17 5.50
C LEU A 602 -25.11 21.28 6.79
N LEU A 603 -25.30 20.36 7.72
CA LEU A 603 -24.48 20.23 8.92
C LEU A 603 -23.76 18.88 8.91
N LEU A 604 -22.45 18.92 8.69
CA LEU A 604 -21.60 17.73 8.68
C LEU A 604 -20.96 17.55 10.04
N MET A 605 -21.02 16.36 10.62
CA MET A 605 -20.40 16.08 11.91
C MET A 605 -19.39 14.95 11.80
N THR A 606 -18.16 15.18 12.25
CA THR A 606 -17.17 14.10 12.32
C THR A 606 -16.00 14.44 13.25
N ALA A 607 -15.38 13.42 13.85
CA ALA A 607 -14.13 13.57 14.60
C ALA A 607 -12.88 13.45 13.70
N THR A 608 -13.01 12.76 12.57
CA THR A 608 -11.89 12.40 11.68
C THR A 608 -12.29 12.68 10.22
N PRO A 609 -12.31 13.96 9.77
CA PRO A 609 -12.73 14.32 8.42
C PRO A 609 -11.79 13.79 7.33
N ILE A 610 -10.56 13.43 7.70
CA ILE A 610 -9.57 12.78 6.84
C ILE A 610 -9.43 11.35 7.33
N THR A 611 -9.74 10.35 6.49
CA THR A 611 -9.52 8.93 6.82
C THR A 611 -8.28 8.38 6.15
N GLY A 612 -8.20 8.42 4.81
CA GLY A 612 -7.04 7.96 4.06
C GLY A 612 -6.38 9.05 3.22
N ASN A 613 -7.18 9.83 2.49
CA ASN A 613 -6.68 10.87 1.59
C ASN A 613 -7.01 12.28 2.15
N PRO A 614 -6.04 13.20 2.28
CA PRO A 614 -6.31 14.58 2.75
C PRO A 614 -7.33 15.34 1.89
N MET A 615 -7.48 14.98 0.60
CA MET A 615 -8.49 15.58 -0.29
C MET A 615 -9.94 15.24 0.12
N GLU A 616 -10.16 14.25 0.99
CA GLU A 616 -11.49 13.95 1.55
C GLU A 616 -12.06 15.15 2.31
N LEU A 617 -11.22 15.85 3.10
CA LEU A 617 -11.64 17.06 3.82
C LEU A 617 -12.07 18.16 2.85
N ILE A 618 -11.32 18.36 1.76
CA ILE A 618 -11.65 19.35 0.73
C ILE A 618 -13.01 19.02 0.09
N LYS A 619 -13.25 17.74 -0.24
CA LYS A 619 -14.53 17.27 -0.77
C LYS A 619 -15.69 17.47 0.21
N LEU A 620 -15.48 17.20 1.51
CA LEU A 620 -16.49 17.48 2.55
C LEU A 620 -16.80 18.98 2.66
N LEU A 621 -15.80 19.84 2.57
CA LEU A 621 -16.00 21.30 2.60
C LEU A 621 -16.74 21.78 1.35
N ASN A 622 -16.43 21.25 0.16
CA ASN A 622 -17.14 21.59 -1.07
C ASN A 622 -18.65 21.26 -0.99
N LEU A 623 -19.05 20.20 -0.28
CA LEU A 623 -20.48 19.90 -0.06
C LEU A 623 -21.23 21.02 0.69
N THR A 624 -20.52 21.77 1.54
CA THR A 624 -21.10 22.88 2.31
C THR A 624 -21.18 24.19 1.53
N LYS A 625 -20.70 24.21 0.28
CA LYS A 625 -20.55 25.41 -0.54
C LYS A 625 -21.28 25.33 -1.89
N PRO A 626 -21.68 26.46 -2.48
CA PRO A 626 -22.09 26.54 -3.89
C PRO A 626 -20.96 26.15 -4.84
N MET A 627 -21.31 25.65 -6.03
CA MET A 627 -20.34 25.24 -7.07
C MET A 627 -19.28 26.31 -7.41
N ALA A 628 -19.64 27.60 -7.35
CA ALA A 628 -18.73 28.70 -7.69
C ALA A 628 -17.55 28.86 -6.70
N GLU A 629 -17.71 28.35 -5.47
CA GLU A 629 -16.74 28.48 -4.37
C GLU A 629 -16.01 27.15 -4.08
N HIS A 630 -16.12 26.18 -5.00
CA HIS A 630 -15.49 24.87 -4.82
C HIS A 630 -13.98 24.95 -4.98
N MET A 631 -13.30 24.31 -4.04
CA MET A 631 -11.86 24.11 -4.10
C MET A 631 -11.54 22.90 -5.01
N PRO A 632 -10.35 22.85 -5.62
CA PRO A 632 -9.94 21.69 -6.41
C PRO A 632 -9.97 20.39 -5.60
N GLU A 633 -10.63 19.35 -6.12
CA GLU A 633 -10.82 18.06 -5.44
C GLU A 633 -9.67 17.06 -5.65
N GLU A 634 -8.81 17.31 -6.65
CA GLU A 634 -7.65 16.49 -6.99
C GLU A 634 -6.37 17.13 -6.45
N PHE A 635 -5.47 16.31 -5.91
CA PHE A 635 -4.28 16.80 -5.20
C PHE A 635 -3.34 17.62 -6.12
N ALA A 636 -3.23 17.25 -7.39
CA ALA A 636 -2.37 17.95 -8.34
C ALA A 636 -2.82 19.41 -8.54
N ASP A 637 -4.10 19.63 -8.87
CA ASP A 637 -4.71 20.95 -9.04
C ASP A 637 -4.65 21.79 -7.76
N PHE A 638 -4.86 21.12 -6.62
CA PHE A 638 -4.71 21.77 -5.33
C PHE A 638 -3.25 22.19 -5.08
N SER A 639 -2.29 21.31 -5.41
CA SER A 639 -0.88 21.58 -5.22
C SER A 639 -0.40 22.75 -6.08
N ASP A 640 -0.84 22.82 -7.33
CA ASP A 640 -0.49 23.88 -8.28
C ASP A 640 -0.96 25.26 -7.78
N LYS A 641 -2.12 25.32 -7.09
CA LYS A 641 -2.71 26.58 -6.61
C LYS A 641 -2.26 26.99 -5.21
N TYR A 642 -2.08 26.04 -4.30
CA TYR A 642 -1.92 26.32 -2.86
C TYR A 642 -0.56 25.93 -2.27
N LEU A 643 0.16 24.97 -2.89
CA LEU A 643 1.33 24.34 -2.29
C LEU A 643 2.64 24.69 -3.05
N ASN A 644 3.77 24.41 -2.41
CA ASN A 644 5.10 24.45 -3.00
C ASN A 644 5.56 23.06 -3.46
N GLU A 645 6.75 22.96 -4.06
CA GLU A 645 7.32 21.70 -4.58
C GLU A 645 7.47 20.61 -3.50
N GLU A 646 7.58 20.98 -2.23
CA GLU A 646 7.71 20.07 -1.08
C GLU A 646 6.36 19.59 -0.51
N GLY A 647 5.25 20.07 -1.07
CA GLY A 647 3.89 19.76 -0.61
C GLY A 647 3.43 20.58 0.61
N ARG A 648 4.07 21.72 0.91
CA ARG A 648 3.69 22.64 1.99
C ARG A 648 2.94 23.85 1.45
N PHE A 649 2.09 24.46 2.26
CA PHE A 649 1.39 25.68 1.85
C PHE A 649 2.37 26.83 1.58
N THR A 650 2.16 27.53 0.47
CA THR A 650 2.79 28.83 0.25
C THR A 650 2.09 29.88 1.13
N VAL A 651 2.74 31.01 1.43
CA VAL A 651 2.12 32.08 2.25
C VAL A 651 0.85 32.63 1.59
N ALA A 652 0.86 32.80 0.27
CA ALA A 652 -0.31 33.24 -0.49
C ALA A 652 -1.40 32.15 -0.53
N GLY A 653 -1.01 30.90 -0.76
CA GLY A 653 -1.92 29.75 -0.77
C GLY A 653 -2.58 29.53 0.59
N GLU A 654 -1.84 29.66 1.69
CA GLU A 654 -2.40 29.57 3.04
C GLU A 654 -3.48 30.62 3.27
N ARG A 655 -3.23 31.89 2.90
CA ARG A 655 -4.23 32.96 3.03
C ARG A 655 -5.48 32.68 2.20
N HIS A 656 -5.32 32.32 0.93
CA HIS A 656 -6.45 32.00 0.05
C HIS A 656 -7.24 30.81 0.59
N TYR A 657 -6.56 29.78 1.11
CA TYR A 657 -7.22 28.63 1.71
C TYR A 657 -8.01 29.00 2.97
N LEU A 658 -7.46 29.86 3.84
CA LEU A 658 -8.15 30.35 5.04
C LEU A 658 -9.40 31.15 4.71
N ASP A 659 -9.33 31.99 3.67
CA ASP A 659 -10.49 32.73 3.16
C ASP A 659 -11.53 31.77 2.57
N ASP A 660 -11.10 30.75 1.81
CA ASP A 660 -12.01 29.74 1.26
C ASP A 660 -12.80 29.02 2.37
N ILE A 661 -12.18 28.68 3.50
CA ILE A 661 -12.85 27.91 4.57
C ILE A 661 -13.56 28.76 5.62
N ALA A 662 -13.47 30.09 5.52
CA ALA A 662 -14.00 31.03 6.52
C ALA A 662 -15.49 30.78 6.79
N GLY A 663 -15.86 30.65 8.07
CA GLY A 663 -17.24 30.43 8.51
C GLY A 663 -17.81 29.03 8.30
N HIS A 664 -17.08 28.12 7.63
CA HIS A 664 -17.56 26.77 7.32
C HIS A 664 -17.09 25.68 8.29
N VAL A 665 -16.09 25.93 9.13
CA VAL A 665 -15.52 24.92 10.04
C VAL A 665 -15.60 25.38 11.49
N SER A 666 -16.16 24.54 12.35
CA SER A 666 -16.02 24.66 13.81
C SER A 666 -15.16 23.51 14.33
N TYR A 667 -14.15 23.84 15.13
CA TYR A 667 -13.18 22.88 15.65
C TYR A 667 -13.13 22.85 17.17
N LEU A 668 -13.36 21.68 17.73
CA LEU A 668 -13.27 21.45 19.18
C LEU A 668 -12.60 20.11 19.46
N ASN A 669 -11.41 20.17 20.06
CA ASN A 669 -10.74 19.00 20.59
C ASN A 669 -10.70 19.04 22.12
N ARG A 670 -11.37 18.08 22.75
CA ARG A 670 -11.36 17.88 24.21
C ARG A 670 -10.58 16.65 24.66
N GLU A 671 -9.91 15.94 23.74
CA GLU A 671 -9.12 14.74 24.09
C GLU A 671 -8.01 15.06 25.10
N LYS A 672 -7.49 16.29 25.09
CA LYS A 672 -6.49 16.77 26.05
C LYS A 672 -7.06 17.20 27.42
N ASP A 673 -8.38 17.24 27.58
CA ASP A 673 -9.04 17.62 28.84
C ASP A 673 -8.94 16.46 29.85
N ALA A 674 -7.83 16.44 30.59
CA ALA A 674 -7.47 15.38 31.54
C ALA A 674 -8.44 15.22 32.73
N ARG A 675 -9.38 16.15 32.89
CA ARG A 675 -10.41 16.16 33.95
C ARG A 675 -11.57 15.21 33.67
N GLN A 676 -11.82 14.95 32.39
CA GLN A 676 -12.94 14.14 31.92
C GLN A 676 -12.49 12.99 31.01
N PHE A 677 -11.33 13.10 30.38
CA PHE A 677 -10.79 12.10 29.47
C PHE A 677 -9.46 11.57 29.96
N SER A 678 -9.22 10.30 29.69
CA SER A 678 -7.90 9.73 29.88
C SER A 678 -6.90 10.25 28.85
N GLN A 679 -5.65 10.42 29.27
CA GLN A 679 -4.59 11.04 28.49
C GLN A 679 -3.68 9.96 27.88
N PRO A 680 -3.73 9.74 26.55
CA PRO A 680 -2.95 8.71 25.90
C PRO A 680 -1.46 9.06 25.87
N ILE A 681 -0.61 8.19 26.42
CA ILE A 681 0.85 8.25 26.37
C ILE A 681 1.32 7.18 25.40
N VAL A 682 1.72 7.58 24.19
CA VAL A 682 2.08 6.66 23.11
C VAL A 682 3.55 6.28 23.19
N LYS A 683 3.84 4.97 23.25
CA LYS A 683 5.20 4.39 23.28
C LYS A 683 5.36 3.37 22.15
N PHE A 684 6.37 3.56 21.31
CA PHE A 684 6.72 2.60 20.27
C PHE A 684 7.59 1.48 20.84
N VAL A 685 7.24 0.23 20.51
CA VAL A 685 7.95 -0.98 20.94
C VAL A 685 8.46 -1.69 19.69
N ASN A 686 9.76 -1.57 19.46
CA ASN A 686 10.43 -2.17 18.32
C ASN A 686 11.07 -3.50 18.71
N SER A 687 10.69 -4.58 18.02
CA SER A 687 11.30 -5.90 18.17
C SER A 687 12.28 -6.13 17.03
N PRO A 688 13.51 -6.60 17.28
CA PRO A 688 14.45 -6.88 16.19
C PRO A 688 13.91 -8.01 15.30
N LEU A 689 14.04 -7.86 13.97
CA LEU A 689 13.67 -8.90 13.00
C LEU A 689 14.49 -10.18 13.18
N VAL A 690 15.76 -10.03 13.60
CA VAL A 690 16.72 -11.10 13.80
C VAL A 690 17.67 -10.72 14.94
N ASP A 691 17.88 -11.62 15.90
CA ASP A 691 18.81 -11.38 17.02
C ASP A 691 20.29 -11.48 16.59
N LYS A 692 20.63 -12.35 15.64
CA LYS A 692 22.00 -12.61 15.16
C LYS A 692 22.20 -12.31 13.68
N VAL A 693 22.35 -11.02 13.36
CA VAL A 693 22.46 -10.50 11.99
C VAL A 693 23.61 -11.13 11.16
N LYS A 694 24.79 -11.32 11.78
CA LYS A 694 25.99 -11.83 11.09
C LYS A 694 25.88 -13.30 10.68
N GLU A 695 25.16 -14.12 11.45
CA GLU A 695 24.94 -15.54 11.15
C GLU A 695 23.92 -15.69 10.02
N VAL A 696 22.82 -14.94 10.09
CA VAL A 696 21.77 -14.96 9.05
C VAL A 696 22.30 -14.48 7.70
N ALA A 697 23.11 -13.41 7.65
CA ALA A 697 23.71 -12.95 6.40
C ALA A 697 24.67 -13.96 5.76
N LYS A 698 25.35 -14.81 6.57
CA LYS A 698 26.18 -15.91 6.06
C LYS A 698 25.32 -17.07 5.55
N LEU A 699 24.27 -17.42 6.29
CA LEU A 699 23.34 -18.50 5.93
C LEU A 699 22.51 -18.15 4.70
N ASP A 700 22.09 -16.90 4.53
CA ASP A 700 21.33 -16.44 3.35
C ASP A 700 22.19 -16.49 2.07
N LYS A 701 23.48 -16.13 2.17
CA LYS A 701 24.46 -16.35 1.08
C LYS A 701 24.66 -17.85 0.75
N LYS A 702 24.57 -18.75 1.75
CA LYS A 702 24.66 -20.21 1.58
C LYS A 702 23.37 -20.78 0.99
N LEU A 703 22.21 -20.31 1.44
CA LEU A 703 20.87 -20.70 0.97
C LEU A 703 20.65 -20.31 -0.49
N PHE A 704 21.05 -19.10 -0.88
CA PHE A 704 21.02 -18.66 -2.27
C PHE A 704 21.89 -19.54 -3.17
N ARG A 705 23.06 -19.99 -2.68
CA ARG A 705 23.93 -20.93 -3.41
C ARG A 705 23.33 -22.33 -3.50
N GLU A 706 22.66 -22.82 -2.46
CA GLU A 706 21.97 -24.11 -2.46
C GLU A 706 20.73 -24.12 -3.36
N GLN A 707 19.92 -23.05 -3.42
CA GLN A 707 18.79 -22.96 -4.34
C GLN A 707 19.25 -23.01 -5.80
N VAL A 708 20.30 -22.25 -6.15
CA VAL A 708 20.92 -22.28 -7.48
C VAL A 708 21.50 -23.66 -7.83
N LEU A 709 21.99 -24.41 -6.83
CA LEU A 709 22.50 -25.78 -7.00
C LEU A 709 21.39 -26.84 -7.05
N GLY A 710 20.25 -26.62 -6.39
CA GLY A 710 19.08 -27.49 -6.40
C GLY A 710 18.42 -27.56 -7.77
N ASP A 711 18.27 -26.41 -8.43
CA ASP A 711 17.76 -26.33 -9.80
C ASP A 711 18.66 -27.08 -10.81
N LEU A 712 19.98 -27.16 -10.54
CA LEU A 712 20.95 -27.95 -11.31
C LEU A 712 20.88 -29.45 -11.01
N ALA A 713 20.48 -29.85 -9.80
CA ALA A 713 20.34 -31.24 -9.40
C ALA A 713 19.08 -31.89 -10.00
N ASP A 714 17.99 -31.13 -10.15
CA ASP A 714 16.78 -31.60 -10.84
C ASP A 714 17.02 -31.83 -12.34
N LEU A 715 17.84 -30.98 -12.97
CA LEU A 715 18.34 -31.19 -14.34
C LEU A 715 19.25 -32.43 -14.44
N GLN A 716 20.06 -32.73 -13.42
CA GLN A 716 20.87 -33.95 -13.38
C GLN A 716 20.03 -35.22 -13.21
N LYS A 717 18.97 -35.15 -12.41
CA LYS A 717 18.06 -36.28 -12.17
C LYS A 717 17.26 -36.64 -13.43
N GLN A 718 16.81 -35.65 -14.20
CA GLN A 718 16.20 -35.87 -15.52
C GLN A 718 17.16 -36.54 -16.52
N VAL A 719 18.45 -36.21 -16.47
CA VAL A 719 19.49 -36.81 -17.32
C VAL A 719 19.88 -38.23 -16.88
N GLU A 720 19.84 -38.52 -15.56
CA GLU A 720 20.08 -39.86 -15.03
C GLU A 720 18.89 -40.80 -15.22
N ASP A 721 17.66 -40.29 -15.12
CA ASP A 721 16.43 -41.06 -15.36
C ASP A 721 16.29 -41.41 -16.86
N GLN A 722 16.64 -40.49 -17.77
CA GLN A 722 16.76 -40.80 -19.21
C GLN A 722 17.89 -41.81 -19.50
N ASN A 723 18.99 -41.80 -18.73
CA ASN A 723 20.06 -42.80 -18.85
C ASN A 723 19.69 -44.18 -18.28
N LYS A 724 18.78 -44.25 -17.31
CA LYS A 724 18.22 -45.50 -16.80
C LYS A 724 17.24 -46.11 -17.80
N GLU A 725 16.38 -45.29 -18.41
CA GLU A 725 15.51 -45.70 -19.53
C GLU A 725 16.33 -46.30 -20.68
N ILE A 726 17.46 -45.69 -21.04
CA ILE A 726 18.37 -46.18 -22.08
C ILE A 726 19.11 -47.47 -21.67
N ASN A 727 19.44 -47.65 -20.38
CA ASN A 727 20.13 -48.86 -19.89
C ASN A 727 19.20 -50.07 -19.75
N ASP A 728 17.92 -49.85 -19.43
CA ASP A 728 16.94 -50.92 -19.29
C ASP A 728 16.46 -51.44 -20.66
N GLU A 729 16.50 -50.62 -21.71
CA GLU A 729 16.27 -51.08 -23.10
C GLU A 729 17.46 -51.86 -23.72
N LEU A 730 18.67 -51.77 -23.16
CA LEU A 730 19.90 -52.34 -23.74
C LEU A 730 20.39 -53.65 -23.09
N LYS A 731 19.67 -54.22 -22.12
CA LYS A 731 19.99 -55.54 -21.54
C LYS A 731 19.46 -56.75 -22.32
N GLY A 732 18.81 -56.53 -23.48
CA GLY A 732 18.13 -57.55 -24.27
C GLY A 732 18.84 -58.06 -25.54
N ALA A 733 20.17 -58.08 -25.60
CA ALA A 733 20.91 -58.57 -26.77
C ALA A 733 21.77 -59.80 -26.44
N ASN A 734 21.13 -60.95 -26.24
CA ASN A 734 21.81 -62.26 -26.23
C ASN A 734 21.58 -62.98 -27.56
N ALA A 735 22.47 -63.94 -27.88
CA ALA A 735 22.59 -64.70 -29.13
C ALA A 735 21.31 -65.41 -29.66
N LEU A 736 20.18 -65.27 -28.97
CA LEU A 736 18.85 -65.76 -29.33
C LEU A 736 18.17 -64.97 -30.46
N ARG A 737 18.51 -63.68 -30.70
CA ARG A 737 17.89 -62.88 -31.77
C ARG A 737 18.34 -63.24 -33.20
N PHE A 738 19.45 -63.96 -33.36
CA PHE A 738 20.00 -64.35 -34.68
C PHE A 738 19.84 -65.85 -34.98
N GLY A 739 18.97 -66.54 -34.24
CA GLY A 739 18.72 -67.98 -34.41
C GLY A 739 18.13 -68.39 -35.76
N PHE A 740 17.43 -67.48 -36.45
CA PHE A 740 16.80 -67.72 -37.75
C PHE A 740 17.79 -68.05 -38.88
N LEU A 741 19.07 -67.70 -38.73
CA LEU A 741 20.11 -68.03 -39.72
C LEU A 741 20.50 -69.52 -39.71
N LYS A 742 20.13 -70.28 -38.67
CA LYS A 742 20.30 -71.75 -38.64
C LYS A 742 19.26 -72.50 -39.46
N ASP A 743 18.11 -71.91 -39.75
CA ASP A 743 17.04 -72.57 -40.50
C ASP A 743 17.42 -72.82 -41.97
N LYS A 744 18.38 -72.06 -42.51
CA LYS A 744 18.96 -72.28 -43.85
C LYS A 744 19.78 -73.58 -43.99
N CYS A 745 20.16 -74.24 -42.89
CA CYS A 745 20.87 -75.52 -42.91
C CYS A 745 19.93 -76.74 -42.78
N ALA A 746 18.60 -76.54 -42.85
CA ALA A 746 17.62 -77.60 -42.64
C ALA A 746 17.64 -78.68 -43.75
N ASP A 747 18.00 -78.32 -44.98
CA ASP A 747 17.94 -79.18 -46.17
C ASP A 747 19.16 -80.12 -46.34
N PHE A 748 20.15 -80.06 -45.43
CA PHE A 748 21.35 -80.90 -45.47
C PHE A 748 21.33 -81.97 -44.37
N ASP A 749 21.65 -83.22 -44.69
CA ASP A 749 21.72 -84.31 -43.71
C ASP A 749 23.09 -85.00 -43.64
N GLY A 750 23.44 -85.49 -42.44
CA GLY A 750 24.72 -86.15 -42.14
C GLY A 750 25.88 -85.19 -41.84
N LYS A 751 27.12 -85.54 -42.26
CA LYS A 751 28.34 -84.77 -41.98
C LYS A 751 28.30 -83.34 -42.57
N ALA A 752 27.54 -83.12 -43.63
CA ALA A 752 27.32 -81.81 -44.24
C ALA A 752 26.52 -80.84 -43.35
N LYS A 753 25.53 -81.34 -42.60
CA LYS A 753 24.74 -80.54 -41.64
C LYS A 753 25.59 -79.96 -40.51
N LYS A 754 26.49 -80.77 -39.96
CA LYS A 754 27.42 -80.34 -38.90
C LYS A 754 28.44 -79.31 -39.38
N ALA A 755 28.85 -79.37 -40.65
CA ALA A 755 29.73 -78.39 -41.26
C ALA A 755 28.98 -77.06 -41.53
N CYS A 756 27.74 -77.11 -42.07
CA CYS A 756 26.88 -75.94 -42.26
C CYS A 756 26.59 -75.21 -40.94
N GLU A 757 26.21 -75.94 -39.88
CA GLU A 757 25.99 -75.35 -38.57
C GLU A 757 27.26 -74.75 -37.94
N LYS A 758 28.44 -75.29 -38.25
CA LYS A 758 29.72 -74.77 -37.74
C LYS A 758 30.08 -73.44 -38.40
N VAL A 759 29.87 -73.32 -39.71
CA VAL A 759 30.07 -72.08 -40.49
C VAL A 759 29.10 -70.99 -40.00
N VAL A 760 27.80 -71.32 -39.88
CA VAL A 760 26.79 -70.37 -39.40
C VAL A 760 27.06 -69.92 -37.96
N ARG A 761 27.47 -70.82 -37.06
CA ARG A 761 27.85 -70.45 -35.68
C ARG A 761 29.13 -69.61 -35.62
N GLY A 762 30.06 -69.77 -36.57
CA GLY A 762 31.27 -68.96 -36.69
C GLY A 762 30.94 -67.50 -36.98
N HIS A 763 30.15 -67.26 -38.02
CA HIS A 763 29.76 -65.90 -38.40
C HIS A 763 28.81 -65.22 -37.39
N ILE A 764 27.93 -65.98 -36.71
CA ILE A 764 27.13 -65.41 -35.61
C ILE A 764 28.03 -64.96 -34.44
N LYS A 765 29.13 -65.67 -34.15
CA LYS A 765 30.09 -65.25 -33.11
C LYS A 765 30.86 -63.99 -33.50
N GLU A 766 31.24 -63.85 -34.77
CA GLU A 766 31.93 -62.65 -35.27
C GLU A 766 31.02 -61.42 -35.23
N ILE A 767 29.76 -61.56 -35.67
CA ILE A 767 28.77 -60.46 -35.61
C ILE A 767 28.53 -60.02 -34.15
N VAL A 768 28.47 -60.96 -33.20
CA VAL A 768 28.31 -60.65 -31.77
C VAL A 768 29.58 -60.05 -31.15
N ALA A 769 30.76 -60.39 -31.67
CA ALA A 769 32.04 -59.81 -31.22
C ALA A 769 32.20 -58.36 -31.70
N GLU A 770 31.95 -58.09 -32.99
CA GLU A 770 32.04 -56.72 -33.54
C GLU A 770 31.03 -55.76 -32.88
N VAL A 771 29.82 -56.24 -32.55
CA VAL A 771 28.83 -55.45 -31.81
C VAL A 771 29.28 -55.20 -30.36
N LYS A 772 29.95 -56.16 -29.72
CA LYS A 772 30.49 -56.00 -28.36
C LYS A 772 31.64 -55.00 -28.30
N ASP A 773 32.53 -54.98 -29.27
CA ASP A 773 33.67 -54.06 -29.30
C ASP A 773 33.24 -52.60 -29.50
N VAL A 774 32.23 -52.37 -30.34
CA VAL A 774 31.64 -51.03 -30.52
C VAL A 774 30.93 -50.56 -29.24
N VAL A 775 30.20 -51.45 -28.55
CA VAL A 775 29.56 -51.14 -27.26
C VAL A 775 30.60 -50.88 -26.16
N GLN A 776 31.73 -51.58 -26.18
CA GLN A 776 32.80 -51.42 -25.20
C GLN A 776 33.55 -50.08 -25.42
N ALA A 777 33.83 -49.69 -26.66
CA ALA A 777 34.40 -48.38 -26.99
C ALA A 777 33.51 -47.21 -26.55
N ILE A 778 32.18 -47.38 -26.60
CA ILE A 778 31.22 -46.39 -26.10
C ILE A 778 31.24 -46.33 -24.58
N LYS A 779 31.31 -47.49 -23.88
CA LYS A 779 31.44 -47.54 -22.41
C LYS A 779 32.74 -46.89 -21.93
N ASP A 780 33.85 -47.08 -22.64
CA ASP A 780 35.15 -46.54 -22.23
C ASP A 780 35.25 -45.03 -22.49
N ASN A 781 34.65 -44.50 -23.56
CA ASN A 781 34.53 -43.05 -23.77
C ASN A 781 33.60 -42.37 -22.75
N ILE A 782 32.52 -43.05 -22.33
CA ILE A 782 31.65 -42.57 -21.24
C ILE A 782 32.40 -42.60 -19.90
N LYS A 783 33.29 -43.59 -19.68
CA LYS A 783 34.13 -43.70 -18.48
C LYS A 783 35.19 -42.61 -18.43
N ALA A 784 35.84 -42.30 -19.55
CA ALA A 784 36.79 -41.19 -19.67
C ALA A 784 36.12 -39.82 -19.47
N LEU A 785 34.90 -39.61 -19.99
CA LEU A 785 34.10 -38.41 -19.72
C LEU A 785 33.64 -38.32 -18.25
N LYS A 786 33.33 -39.46 -17.61
CA LYS A 786 33.05 -39.51 -16.16
C LYS A 786 34.30 -39.18 -15.33
N GLU A 787 35.49 -39.60 -15.75
CA GLU A 787 36.75 -39.25 -15.07
C GLU A 787 37.16 -37.79 -15.28
N ALA A 788 37.01 -37.22 -16.47
CA ALA A 788 37.24 -35.78 -16.70
C ALA A 788 36.26 -34.89 -15.90
N ILE A 789 35.01 -35.35 -15.71
CA ILE A 789 34.05 -34.72 -14.79
C ILE A 789 34.46 -34.96 -13.32
N LYS A 790 35.09 -36.10 -13.00
CA LYS A 790 35.59 -36.44 -11.65
C LYS A 790 36.83 -35.63 -11.27
N GLU A 791 37.68 -35.26 -12.23
CA GLU A 791 38.85 -34.39 -12.05
C GLU A 791 38.47 -32.90 -11.96
N ARG A 792 37.52 -32.41 -12.78
CA ARG A 792 36.94 -31.08 -12.54
C ARG A 792 36.09 -31.04 -11.27
N LYS A 793 35.46 -32.16 -10.87
CA LYS A 793 34.85 -32.33 -9.55
C LYS A 793 35.92 -32.43 -8.46
N SER A 794 37.11 -32.96 -8.66
CA SER A 794 38.15 -33.02 -7.60
C SER A 794 38.74 -31.63 -7.34
N PHE A 795 38.92 -30.81 -8.37
CA PHE A 795 39.29 -29.40 -8.23
C PHE A 795 38.18 -28.57 -7.55
N ARG A 796 36.91 -28.85 -7.89
CA ARG A 796 35.76 -28.31 -7.15
C ARG A 796 35.60 -28.94 -5.77
N LYS A 797 36.08 -30.17 -5.53
CA LYS A 797 36.00 -30.94 -4.27
C LYS A 797 37.13 -30.55 -3.33
N GLU A 798 38.28 -30.11 -3.78
CA GLU A 798 39.30 -29.48 -2.93
C GLU A 798 38.86 -28.08 -2.51
N ILE A 799 38.20 -27.32 -3.40
CA ILE A 799 37.56 -26.04 -3.04
C ILE A 799 36.28 -26.25 -2.21
N LEU A 800 35.48 -27.30 -2.48
CA LEU A 800 34.29 -27.68 -1.69
C LEU A 800 34.67 -28.35 -0.38
N ASP A 801 35.79 -29.08 -0.26
CA ASP A 801 36.23 -29.73 0.96
C ASP A 801 37.00 -28.71 1.84
N ALA A 802 37.70 -27.74 1.25
CA ALA A 802 38.16 -26.53 1.95
C ALA A 802 37.01 -25.59 2.40
N MET A 803 35.81 -25.71 1.80
CA MET A 803 34.60 -24.96 2.19
C MET A 803 33.51 -25.81 2.88
N LYS A 804 33.73 -27.12 3.08
CA LYS A 804 32.86 -28.05 3.83
C LYS A 804 33.31 -28.23 5.28
N SER A 805 34.19 -27.38 5.77
CA SER A 805 34.54 -27.38 7.20
C SER A 805 33.36 -27.05 8.12
N ASP A 806 32.19 -26.63 7.60
CA ASP A 806 30.97 -26.38 8.40
C ASP A 806 29.68 -27.01 7.83
N ASN A 807 29.75 -28.28 7.40
CA ASN A 807 28.56 -29.12 7.25
C ASN A 807 28.31 -29.96 8.51
N SER A 808 28.36 -29.33 9.69
CA SER A 808 27.87 -29.97 10.91
C SER A 808 26.34 -30.12 10.85
N PRO A 809 25.76 -31.15 11.50
CA PRO A 809 24.31 -31.27 11.66
C PRO A 809 23.64 -30.00 12.23
N GLU A 810 24.38 -29.24 13.04
CA GLU A 810 23.94 -27.96 13.60
C GLU A 810 23.73 -26.87 12.54
N THR A 811 24.59 -26.81 11.51
CA THR A 811 24.44 -25.80 10.44
C THR A 811 23.23 -26.10 9.55
N MET A 812 22.89 -27.39 9.34
CA MET A 812 21.66 -27.78 8.64
C MET A 812 20.41 -27.46 9.45
N GLN A 813 20.41 -27.73 10.76
CA GLN A 813 19.31 -27.33 11.65
C GLN A 813 19.11 -25.81 11.65
N LYS A 814 20.18 -25.03 11.77
CA LYS A 814 20.13 -23.55 11.70
C LYS A 814 19.61 -23.02 10.36
N LEU A 815 19.85 -23.74 9.26
CA LEU A 815 19.31 -23.39 7.94
C LEU A 815 17.81 -23.66 7.84
N ASP A 816 17.33 -24.77 8.39
CA ASP A 816 15.91 -25.07 8.43
C ASP A 816 15.14 -24.17 9.41
N GLU A 817 15.77 -23.77 10.52
CA GLU A 817 15.28 -22.70 11.40
C GLU A 817 15.19 -21.36 10.65
N LEU A 818 16.19 -21.02 9.83
CA LEU A 818 16.16 -19.80 9.01
C LEU A 818 15.01 -19.81 8.00
N LYS A 819 14.72 -20.93 7.34
CA LYS A 819 13.58 -21.05 6.41
C LYS A 819 12.23 -20.85 7.09
N GLN A 820 12.15 -21.13 8.39
CA GLN A 820 10.95 -20.94 9.21
C GLN A 820 10.85 -19.53 9.81
N SER A 821 11.97 -18.80 9.85
CA SER A 821 12.05 -17.45 10.40
C SER A 821 11.22 -16.43 9.62
N MET A 822 10.80 -15.37 10.32
CA MET A 822 10.14 -14.21 9.71
C MET A 822 11.00 -13.55 8.61
N TYR A 823 12.32 -13.50 8.78
CA TYR A 823 13.25 -12.91 7.80
C TYR A 823 13.09 -13.57 6.43
N TYR A 824 13.14 -14.91 6.35
CA TYR A 824 13.05 -15.64 5.09
C TYR A 824 11.71 -15.41 4.38
N THR A 825 10.61 -15.41 5.13
CA THR A 825 9.28 -15.12 4.58
C THR A 825 9.19 -13.71 4.00
N VAL A 826 9.71 -12.70 4.72
CA VAL A 826 9.69 -11.32 4.24
C VAL A 826 10.57 -11.14 2.99
N THR A 827 11.79 -11.67 2.99
CA THR A 827 12.75 -11.48 1.88
C THR A 827 12.42 -12.29 0.64
N HIS A 828 12.09 -13.58 0.79
CA HIS A 828 11.97 -14.52 -0.33
C HIS A 828 10.53 -14.84 -0.72
N GLN A 829 9.56 -14.78 0.21
CA GLN A 829 8.14 -15.03 -0.12
C GLN A 829 7.38 -13.76 -0.47
N CYS A 830 7.58 -12.67 0.30
CA CYS A 830 6.93 -11.39 0.02
C CYS A 830 7.70 -10.54 -1.01
N GLY A 831 9.02 -10.71 -1.13
CA GLY A 831 9.86 -10.06 -2.14
C GLY A 831 10.03 -10.93 -3.39
N LYS A 832 9.57 -10.45 -4.55
CA LYS A 832 9.79 -11.13 -5.85
C LYS A 832 10.90 -10.44 -6.63
N LYS A 833 11.88 -11.21 -7.12
CA LYS A 833 12.89 -10.78 -8.09
C LYS A 833 12.30 -10.79 -9.50
N ILE A 834 12.46 -9.71 -10.25
CA ILE A 834 11.94 -9.58 -11.62
C ILE A 834 12.93 -10.20 -12.61
N ASN A 835 12.59 -11.35 -13.18
CA ASN A 835 13.47 -12.10 -14.11
C ASN A 835 12.92 -12.23 -15.55
N ASP A 836 11.69 -11.77 -15.87
CA ASP A 836 11.03 -12.10 -17.15
C ASP A 836 10.42 -10.91 -17.91
N THR A 837 10.38 -11.01 -19.25
CA THR A 837 10.00 -9.94 -20.20
C THR A 837 8.51 -9.57 -20.19
N LYS A 838 7.61 -10.49 -19.80
CA LYS A 838 6.17 -10.19 -19.61
C LYS A 838 5.91 -9.37 -18.34
N HIS A 839 6.59 -9.71 -17.24
CA HIS A 839 6.52 -8.95 -15.99
C HIS A 839 7.13 -7.55 -16.11
N LEU A 840 7.94 -7.33 -17.15
CA LEU A 840 8.51 -6.03 -17.48
C LEU A 840 7.45 -5.03 -17.96
N GLU A 841 6.44 -5.44 -18.73
CA GLU A 841 5.38 -4.52 -19.18
C GLU A 841 4.46 -4.09 -18.03
N GLU A 842 4.24 -4.97 -17.05
CA GLU A 842 3.59 -4.63 -15.78
C GLU A 842 4.48 -3.75 -14.90
N ALA A 843 5.79 -4.03 -14.83
CA ALA A 843 6.73 -3.22 -14.04
C ALA A 843 6.91 -1.80 -14.61
N VAL A 844 6.87 -1.64 -15.93
CA VAL A 844 6.95 -0.33 -16.60
C VAL A 844 5.73 0.55 -16.30
N LYS A 845 4.56 -0.05 -16.03
CA LYS A 845 3.37 0.69 -15.53
C LYS A 845 3.52 1.18 -14.09
N ILE A 846 4.45 0.61 -13.32
CA ILE A 846 4.69 0.95 -11.91
C ILE A 846 5.78 2.03 -11.77
N LEU A 847 6.48 2.37 -12.86
CA LEU A 847 7.51 3.39 -12.81
C LEU A 847 6.89 4.76 -12.48
N PRO A 848 7.43 5.51 -11.50
CA PRO A 848 6.85 6.79 -11.07
C PRO A 848 6.60 7.75 -12.24
N GLN A 849 7.55 7.81 -13.18
CA GLN A 849 7.49 8.67 -14.37
C GLN A 849 6.37 8.29 -15.36
N VAL A 850 5.97 7.02 -15.43
CA VAL A 850 4.86 6.56 -16.28
C VAL A 850 3.54 6.74 -15.54
N GLN A 851 3.54 6.55 -14.22
CA GLN A 851 2.39 6.79 -13.36
C GLN A 851 2.00 8.26 -13.29
N GLU A 852 2.95 9.19 -13.23
CA GLU A 852 2.68 10.64 -13.28
C GLU A 852 1.96 11.03 -14.57
N VAL A 853 2.43 10.49 -15.70
CA VAL A 853 1.83 10.75 -17.02
C VAL A 853 0.45 10.07 -17.17
N ASP A 854 0.28 8.87 -16.63
CA ASP A 854 -1.02 8.17 -16.62
C ASP A 854 -2.02 8.88 -15.69
N ALA A 855 -1.58 9.39 -14.54
CA ALA A 855 -2.39 10.19 -13.62
C ALA A 855 -2.81 11.53 -14.23
N GLU A 856 -1.93 12.18 -15.00
CA GLU A 856 -2.25 13.43 -15.71
C GLU A 856 -3.31 13.19 -16.82
N LEU A 857 -3.25 12.05 -17.53
CA LEU A 857 -4.29 11.68 -18.49
C LEU A 857 -5.65 11.45 -17.82
N GLU A 858 -5.66 10.79 -16.65
CA GLU A 858 -6.88 10.58 -15.87
C GLU A 858 -7.43 11.91 -15.31
N ARG A 859 -6.55 12.83 -14.88
CA ARG A 859 -6.89 14.20 -14.44
C ARG A 859 -7.63 14.97 -15.53
N LEU A 860 -7.15 14.94 -16.76
CA LEU A 860 -7.79 15.62 -17.89
C LEU A 860 -9.17 15.03 -18.21
N ASP A 861 -9.32 13.71 -18.15
CA ASP A 861 -10.61 13.04 -18.38
C ASP A 861 -11.64 13.38 -17.29
N LYS A 862 -11.23 13.40 -16.02
CA LYS A 862 -12.09 13.81 -14.91
C LYS A 862 -12.54 15.26 -15.01
N HIS A 863 -11.67 16.17 -15.44
CA HIS A 863 -12.04 17.58 -15.62
C HIS A 863 -13.12 17.79 -16.70
N ILE A 864 -13.05 17.05 -17.80
CA ILE A 864 -14.08 17.07 -18.83
C ILE A 864 -15.41 16.59 -18.24
N GLU A 865 -15.38 15.48 -17.52
CA GLU A 865 -16.56 14.89 -16.90
C GLU A 865 -17.20 15.82 -15.85
N ALA A 866 -16.41 16.49 -15.01
CA ALA A 866 -16.89 17.45 -14.02
C ALA A 866 -17.55 18.67 -14.68
N LYS A 867 -16.94 19.23 -15.74
CA LYS A 867 -17.51 20.36 -16.48
C LYS A 867 -18.81 20.00 -17.21
N LYS A 868 -18.93 18.78 -17.72
CA LYS A 868 -20.18 18.27 -18.32
C LYS A 868 -21.29 18.12 -17.27
N GLN A 869 -20.96 17.58 -16.09
CA GLN A 869 -21.91 17.47 -14.98
C GLN A 869 -22.37 18.85 -14.47
N GLU A 870 -21.47 19.82 -14.35
CA GLU A 870 -21.80 21.20 -13.96
C GLU A 870 -22.82 21.84 -14.93
N LEU A 871 -22.59 21.64 -16.23
CA LEU A 871 -23.52 22.09 -17.28
C LEU A 871 -24.88 21.41 -17.15
N GLU A 872 -24.92 20.10 -16.94
CA GLU A 872 -26.16 19.33 -16.77
C GLU A 872 -26.96 19.79 -15.55
N ILE A 873 -26.29 20.02 -14.41
CA ILE A 873 -26.91 20.55 -13.18
C ILE A 873 -27.51 21.92 -13.45
N THR A 874 -26.77 22.81 -14.12
CA THR A 874 -27.25 24.17 -14.46
C THR A 874 -28.49 24.13 -15.36
N ILE A 875 -28.48 23.25 -16.37
CA ILE A 875 -29.62 23.05 -17.29
C ILE A 875 -30.83 22.52 -16.52
N ASN A 876 -30.65 21.52 -15.66
CA ASN A 876 -31.73 20.93 -14.87
C ASN A 876 -32.29 21.92 -13.85
N ALA A 877 -31.44 22.71 -13.17
CA ALA A 877 -31.87 23.77 -12.25
C ALA A 877 -32.69 24.85 -12.97
N HIS A 878 -32.28 25.25 -14.18
CA HIS A 878 -33.07 26.20 -14.98
C HIS A 878 -34.44 25.62 -15.38
N LYS A 879 -34.49 24.35 -15.81
CA LYS A 879 -35.76 23.66 -16.11
C LYS A 879 -36.67 23.56 -14.88
N ASN A 880 -36.10 23.23 -13.73
CA ASN A 880 -36.83 23.11 -12.46
C ASN A 880 -37.35 24.48 -11.98
N ARG A 881 -36.56 25.55 -12.11
CA ARG A 881 -37.01 26.92 -11.83
C ARG A 881 -38.16 27.33 -12.73
N LEU A 882 -38.11 27.01 -14.03
CA LEU A 882 -39.24 27.25 -14.94
C LEU A 882 -40.48 26.41 -14.56
N LYS A 883 -40.30 25.17 -14.10
CA LYS A 883 -41.40 24.34 -13.59
C LYS A 883 -42.01 24.94 -12.33
N PHE A 884 -41.20 25.40 -11.38
CA PHE A 884 -41.63 26.08 -10.17
C PHE A 884 -42.44 27.35 -10.46
N ILE A 885 -41.93 28.23 -11.34
CA ILE A 885 -42.66 29.45 -11.72
C ILE A 885 -43.98 29.11 -12.44
N ARG A 886 -44.03 28.02 -13.23
CA ARG A 886 -45.27 27.53 -13.86
C ARG A 886 -46.26 26.92 -12.87
N GLU A 887 -45.79 26.32 -11.78
CA GLU A 887 -46.63 25.80 -10.69
C GLU A 887 -47.19 26.95 -9.84
N LEU A 888 -46.39 27.99 -9.57
CA LEU A 888 -46.87 29.23 -8.93
C LEU A 888 -48.00 29.88 -9.73
N ILE A 889 -47.99 29.82 -11.07
CA ILE A 889 -49.09 30.31 -11.91
C ILE A 889 -50.44 29.60 -11.65
N LYS A 890 -50.40 28.37 -11.11
CA LYS A 890 -51.58 27.53 -10.85
C LYS A 890 -52.17 27.71 -9.45
N SER A 891 -51.49 28.40 -8.52
CA SER A 891 -52.06 28.78 -7.22
C SER A 891 -53.00 30.00 -7.33
N ASP A 892 -53.76 30.30 -6.27
CA ASP A 892 -54.65 31.47 -6.22
C ASP A 892 -53.85 32.77 -6.23
N ILE A 893 -53.77 33.42 -7.39
CA ILE A 893 -53.11 34.71 -7.61
C ILE A 893 -53.98 35.56 -8.54
N THR A 894 -53.86 36.89 -8.38
CA THR A 894 -54.65 37.86 -9.12
C THR A 894 -54.28 37.90 -10.62
N GLN A 895 -55.16 38.45 -11.46
CA GLN A 895 -54.97 38.54 -12.91
C GLN A 895 -53.70 39.34 -13.28
N GLU A 896 -53.35 40.34 -12.46
CA GLU A 896 -52.18 41.22 -12.63
C GLU A 896 -50.88 40.50 -12.28
N GLU A 897 -50.83 39.76 -11.17
CA GLU A 897 -49.71 38.91 -10.79
C GLU A 897 -49.46 37.80 -11.81
N ARG A 898 -50.52 37.24 -12.40
CA ARG A 898 -50.41 36.24 -13.47
C ARG A 898 -49.78 36.81 -14.74
N ASN A 899 -50.05 38.07 -15.09
CA ASN A 899 -49.45 38.75 -16.24
C ASN A 899 -47.98 39.13 -15.99
N LEU A 900 -47.65 39.57 -14.77
CA LEU A 900 -46.27 39.78 -14.33
C LEU A 900 -45.47 38.47 -14.39
N LEU A 901 -45.99 37.37 -13.83
CA LEU A 901 -45.34 36.05 -13.86
C LEU A 901 -45.15 35.52 -15.28
N ARG A 902 -46.09 35.73 -16.21
CA ARG A 902 -45.92 35.36 -17.62
C ARG A 902 -44.80 36.17 -18.31
N THR A 903 -44.66 37.43 -17.95
CA THR A 903 -43.58 38.30 -18.45
C THR A 903 -42.23 37.85 -17.89
N VAL A 904 -42.16 37.58 -16.58
CA VAL A 904 -40.99 37.01 -15.91
C VAL A 904 -40.60 35.66 -16.54
N ILE A 905 -41.55 34.75 -16.83
CA ILE A 905 -41.25 33.48 -17.52
C ILE A 905 -40.63 33.72 -18.89
N ARG A 906 -41.17 34.65 -19.70
CA ARG A 906 -40.60 34.95 -21.03
C ARG A 906 -39.19 35.50 -20.92
N GLU A 907 -38.94 36.41 -19.98
CA GLU A 907 -37.60 36.97 -19.75
C GLU A 907 -36.62 35.94 -19.20
N GLU A 908 -37.01 35.15 -18.20
CA GLU A 908 -36.21 34.06 -17.62
C GLU A 908 -35.90 32.99 -18.66
N THR A 909 -36.87 32.60 -19.51
CA THR A 909 -36.64 31.61 -20.59
C THR A 909 -35.67 32.15 -21.63
N LYS A 910 -35.76 33.44 -21.99
CA LYS A 910 -34.86 34.06 -22.96
C LYS A 910 -33.43 34.22 -22.41
N LYS A 911 -33.30 34.72 -21.17
CA LYS A 911 -32.01 34.86 -20.47
C LYS A 911 -31.38 33.48 -20.24
N GLY A 912 -32.15 32.51 -19.74
CA GLY A 912 -31.68 31.16 -19.47
C GLY A 912 -31.21 30.41 -20.72
N ASN A 913 -31.98 30.43 -21.82
CA ASN A 913 -31.55 29.81 -23.08
C ASN A 913 -30.28 30.45 -23.66
N ALA A 914 -30.10 31.77 -23.49
CA ALA A 914 -28.88 32.45 -23.90
C ALA A 914 -27.67 32.03 -23.04
N THR A 915 -27.85 31.95 -21.72
CA THR A 915 -26.82 31.49 -20.78
C THR A 915 -26.44 30.02 -21.01
N ILE A 916 -27.42 29.14 -21.23
CA ILE A 916 -27.17 27.72 -21.54
C ILE A 916 -26.35 27.58 -22.83
N LYS A 917 -26.73 28.27 -23.92
CA LYS A 917 -25.95 28.26 -25.17
C LYS A 917 -24.53 28.78 -24.99
N LYS A 918 -24.34 29.82 -24.17
CA LYS A 918 -23.02 30.37 -23.85
C LYS A 918 -22.18 29.34 -23.07
N ASN A 919 -22.75 28.68 -22.08
CA ASN A 919 -22.09 27.67 -21.27
C ASN A 919 -21.78 26.40 -22.06
N GLU A 920 -22.71 25.92 -22.90
CA GLU A 920 -22.49 24.80 -23.83
C GLU A 920 -21.32 25.07 -24.79
N LYS A 921 -21.24 26.29 -25.34
CA LYS A 921 -20.12 26.69 -26.19
C LYS A 921 -18.79 26.72 -25.43
N ALA A 922 -18.78 27.31 -24.23
CA ALA A 922 -17.58 27.35 -23.39
C ALA A 922 -17.08 25.95 -23.01
N VAL A 923 -17.97 25.01 -22.67
CA VAL A 923 -17.62 23.62 -22.36
C VAL A 923 -17.08 22.89 -23.59
N ASN A 924 -17.69 23.07 -24.77
CA ASN A 924 -17.20 22.47 -26.01
C ASN A 924 -15.82 23.00 -26.43
N ASP A 925 -15.57 24.30 -26.27
CA ASP A 925 -14.27 24.89 -26.58
C ASP A 925 -13.20 24.43 -25.57
N TYR A 926 -13.57 24.29 -24.30
CA TYR A 926 -12.71 23.68 -23.26
C TYR A 926 -12.38 22.22 -23.57
N GLU A 927 -13.38 21.40 -23.95
CA GLU A 927 -13.19 19.98 -24.30
C GLU A 927 -12.23 19.82 -25.50
N LYS A 928 -12.28 20.73 -26.49
CA LYS A 928 -11.32 20.73 -27.60
C LYS A 928 -9.90 21.05 -27.15
N SER A 929 -9.73 22.02 -26.24
CA SER A 929 -8.42 22.37 -25.67
C SER A 929 -7.82 21.19 -24.90
N VAL A 930 -8.58 20.62 -23.97
CA VAL A 930 -8.13 19.49 -23.14
C VAL A 930 -7.79 18.27 -23.99
N ASN A 931 -8.56 17.97 -25.05
CA ASN A 931 -8.25 16.88 -25.97
C ASN A 931 -6.95 17.09 -26.76
N LYS A 932 -6.57 18.35 -27.04
CA LYS A 932 -5.29 18.68 -27.66
C LYS A 932 -4.13 18.37 -26.70
N ASP A 933 -4.27 18.73 -25.43
CA ASP A 933 -3.27 18.49 -24.39
C ASP A 933 -3.12 16.99 -24.10
N LYS A 934 -4.24 16.26 -24.01
CA LYS A 934 -4.27 14.80 -23.89
C LYS A 934 -3.45 14.11 -24.99
N ARG A 935 -3.56 14.59 -26.24
CA ARG A 935 -2.76 14.06 -27.36
C ARG A 935 -1.27 14.35 -27.22
N ALA A 936 -0.89 15.48 -26.63
CA ALA A 936 0.52 15.82 -26.36
C ALA A 936 1.08 14.92 -25.25
N VAL A 937 0.38 14.78 -24.13
CA VAL A 937 0.75 13.92 -23.00
C VAL A 937 0.87 12.45 -23.44
N MET A 938 -0.06 11.95 -24.28
CA MET A 938 0.04 10.59 -24.86
C MET A 938 1.28 10.39 -25.74
N LYS A 939 1.75 11.43 -26.44
CA LYS A 939 2.99 11.34 -27.24
C LYS A 939 4.20 11.23 -26.31
N THR A 940 4.25 12.02 -25.25
CA THR A 940 5.31 11.96 -24.21
C THR A 940 5.35 10.59 -23.55
N ARG A 941 4.20 10.05 -23.15
CA ARG A 941 4.06 8.69 -22.61
C ARG A 941 4.68 7.63 -23.52
N LYS A 942 4.33 7.67 -24.81
CA LYS A 942 4.87 6.74 -25.82
C LYS A 942 6.39 6.89 -25.98
N ALA A 943 6.94 8.09 -25.86
CA ALA A 943 8.38 8.34 -25.93
C ALA A 943 9.12 7.79 -24.69
N VAL A 944 8.61 8.03 -23.48
CA VAL A 944 9.16 7.53 -22.21
C VAL A 944 9.17 6.00 -22.17
N ILE A 945 8.04 5.36 -22.49
CA ILE A 945 7.94 3.89 -22.56
C ILE A 945 8.90 3.32 -23.59
N ARG A 946 9.07 3.97 -24.76
CA ARG A 946 10.03 3.52 -25.78
C ARG A 946 11.47 3.61 -25.29
N LYS A 947 11.88 4.68 -24.59
CA LYS A 947 13.23 4.82 -24.02
C LYS A 947 13.51 3.74 -22.98
N ILE A 948 12.60 3.54 -22.04
CA ILE A 948 12.71 2.52 -20.98
C ILE A 948 12.77 1.11 -21.57
N LYS A 949 11.85 0.77 -22.50
CA LYS A 949 11.88 -0.52 -23.21
C LYS A 949 13.20 -0.72 -23.97
N LYS A 950 13.75 0.32 -24.60
CA LYS A 950 15.03 0.24 -25.33
C LYS A 950 16.20 -0.02 -24.40
N GLN A 951 16.20 0.59 -23.21
CA GLN A 951 17.27 0.45 -22.21
C GLN A 951 17.21 -0.92 -21.53
N ILE A 952 16.01 -1.36 -21.11
CA ILE A 952 15.86 -2.71 -20.54
C ILE A 952 16.13 -3.78 -21.58
N ASN A 953 15.69 -3.61 -22.84
CA ASN A 953 16.03 -4.55 -23.90
C ASN A 953 17.54 -4.56 -24.19
N ARG A 954 18.29 -3.49 -23.95
CA ARG A 954 19.77 -3.52 -24.01
C ARG A 954 20.34 -4.37 -22.88
N THR A 955 19.92 -4.15 -21.63
CA THR A 955 20.39 -4.92 -20.47
C THR A 955 20.01 -6.40 -20.58
N VAL A 956 18.77 -6.71 -20.98
CA VAL A 956 18.32 -8.08 -21.24
C VAL A 956 19.05 -8.68 -22.44
N LYS A 957 19.41 -7.89 -23.47
CA LYS A 957 20.21 -8.38 -24.59
C LYS A 957 21.67 -8.60 -24.21
N GLU A 958 22.22 -7.84 -23.28
CA GLU A 958 23.54 -8.05 -22.68
C GLU A 958 23.54 -9.30 -21.81
N GLN A 959 22.57 -9.45 -20.90
CA GLN A 959 22.38 -10.67 -20.11
C GLN A 959 22.13 -11.89 -20.99
N LYS A 960 21.29 -11.78 -22.03
CA LYS A 960 21.09 -12.85 -23.02
C LYS A 960 22.30 -13.07 -23.92
N LYS A 961 23.21 -12.11 -24.06
CA LYS A 961 24.47 -12.28 -24.79
C LYS A 961 25.46 -13.03 -23.92
N GLU A 962 25.55 -12.71 -22.62
CA GLU A 962 26.29 -13.47 -21.63
C GLU A 962 25.74 -14.89 -21.50
N GLU A 963 24.43 -15.09 -21.37
CA GLU A 963 23.78 -16.40 -21.41
C GLU A 963 24.00 -17.13 -22.74
N LYS A 964 24.00 -16.43 -23.89
CA LYS A 964 24.30 -17.05 -25.19
C LYS A 964 25.78 -17.36 -25.37
N GLU A 965 26.69 -16.64 -24.72
CA GLU A 965 28.12 -16.95 -24.71
C GLU A 965 28.39 -18.15 -23.79
N ILE A 966 27.75 -18.20 -22.63
CA ILE A 966 27.72 -19.38 -21.74
C ILE A 966 27.08 -20.58 -22.47
N ALA A 967 25.91 -20.41 -23.08
CA ALA A 967 25.23 -21.46 -23.82
C ALA A 967 25.92 -21.81 -25.15
N LYS A 968 26.73 -20.91 -25.75
CA LYS A 968 27.60 -21.25 -26.88
C LYS A 968 28.84 -22.00 -26.43
N ALA A 969 29.39 -21.69 -25.25
CA ALA A 969 30.46 -22.48 -24.64
C ALA A 969 29.95 -23.88 -24.28
N GLU A 970 28.74 -23.97 -23.70
CA GLU A 970 28.06 -25.24 -23.41
C GLU A 970 27.64 -25.98 -24.68
N LYS A 971 27.09 -25.31 -25.71
CA LYS A 971 26.78 -25.95 -27.01
C LYS A 971 28.02 -26.26 -27.85
N ALA A 972 29.16 -25.61 -27.61
CA ALA A 972 30.43 -26.00 -28.21
C ALA A 972 30.94 -27.28 -27.56
N GLU A 973 30.81 -27.42 -26.24
CA GLU A 973 30.98 -28.68 -25.50
C GLU A 973 29.97 -29.75 -25.95
N GLU A 974 28.70 -29.38 -26.16
CA GLU A 974 27.62 -30.28 -26.58
C GLU A 974 27.74 -30.68 -28.06
N LYS A 975 28.19 -29.80 -28.96
CA LYS A 975 28.50 -30.15 -30.37
C LYS A 975 29.75 -31.01 -30.47
N LEU A 976 30.71 -30.86 -29.55
CA LEU A 976 31.81 -31.81 -29.40
C LEU A 976 31.28 -33.20 -29.00
N ARG A 977 30.31 -33.26 -28.09
CA ARG A 977 29.61 -34.49 -27.67
C ARG A 977 28.62 -35.04 -28.72
N GLN A 978 27.95 -34.20 -29.50
CA GLN A 978 27.01 -34.59 -30.55
C GLN A 978 27.76 -35.01 -31.82
N LYS A 979 28.93 -34.48 -32.16
CA LYS A 979 29.78 -35.08 -33.21
C LYS A 979 30.19 -36.51 -32.87
N GLN A 980 30.31 -36.85 -31.59
CA GLN A 980 30.47 -38.23 -31.11
C GLN A 980 29.15 -39.02 -31.09
N GLY A 981 28.00 -38.37 -30.87
CA GLY A 981 26.67 -38.99 -30.87
C GLY A 981 25.95 -39.12 -32.23
N ILE A 982 26.32 -38.33 -33.24
CA ILE A 982 25.78 -38.38 -34.61
C ILE A 982 26.33 -39.61 -35.34
N TYR A 983 27.59 -39.98 -35.08
CA TYR A 983 28.15 -41.27 -35.48
C TYR A 983 27.31 -42.46 -34.99
N LEU A 984 26.61 -42.31 -33.86
CA LEU A 984 25.77 -43.33 -33.23
C LEU A 984 24.30 -43.34 -33.69
N LYS A 985 23.80 -42.24 -34.28
CA LYS A 985 22.44 -42.18 -34.87
C LYS A 985 22.40 -42.68 -36.31
N GLU A 986 23.50 -42.59 -37.06
CA GLU A 986 23.67 -43.31 -38.34
C GLU A 986 23.81 -44.84 -38.15
N LEU A 987 24.01 -45.31 -36.90
CA LEU A 987 24.10 -46.72 -36.53
C LEU A 987 22.74 -47.40 -36.21
N LYS A 988 21.62 -46.66 -36.19
CA LYS A 988 20.27 -47.19 -35.88
C LYS A 988 19.35 -47.21 -37.12
N SER A 989 19.64 -48.11 -38.05
CA SER A 989 18.71 -48.77 -39.00
C SER A 989 19.50 -49.33 -40.19
N ASP A 990 20.49 -48.58 -40.66
CA ASP A 990 21.20 -48.89 -41.92
C ASP A 990 22.48 -49.70 -41.70
N TYR A 991 23.20 -49.51 -40.58
CA TYR A 991 24.40 -50.31 -40.27
C TYR A 991 24.08 -51.78 -39.91
N LEU A 992 22.98 -52.03 -39.17
CA LEU A 992 22.55 -53.40 -38.85
C LEU A 992 21.98 -54.14 -40.07
N LYS A 993 21.28 -53.44 -40.99
CA LYS A 993 20.88 -54.01 -42.28
C LYS A 993 22.09 -54.25 -43.19
N GLY A 994 23.04 -53.31 -43.23
CA GLY A 994 24.28 -53.42 -44.00
C GLY A 994 25.22 -54.52 -43.52
N LEU A 995 25.29 -54.82 -42.21
CA LEU A 995 26.12 -55.92 -41.70
C LEU A 995 25.53 -57.30 -42.06
N VAL A 996 24.20 -57.43 -42.02
CA VAL A 996 23.49 -58.65 -42.42
C VAL A 996 23.56 -58.85 -43.95
N GLU A 997 23.43 -57.78 -44.74
CA GLU A 997 23.62 -57.82 -46.20
C GLU A 997 25.07 -58.09 -46.62
N LYS A 998 26.07 -57.67 -45.83
CA LYS A 998 27.50 -57.97 -46.06
C LYS A 998 27.84 -59.44 -45.84
N HIS A 999 27.31 -60.08 -44.79
CA HIS A 999 27.64 -61.48 -44.46
C HIS A 999 26.75 -62.52 -45.17
N LYS A 1000 25.55 -62.14 -45.66
CA LYS A 1000 24.63 -63.04 -46.38
C LYS A 1000 25.23 -63.68 -47.66
N PRO A 1001 25.88 -62.94 -48.59
CA PRO A 1001 26.48 -63.54 -49.79
C PRO A 1001 27.76 -64.33 -49.50
N LEU A 1002 28.48 -64.04 -48.40
CA LEU A 1002 29.66 -64.81 -47.96
C LEU A 1002 29.25 -66.20 -47.46
N ILE A 1003 28.14 -66.27 -46.71
CA ILE A 1003 27.57 -67.55 -46.25
C ILE A 1003 27.05 -68.37 -47.43
N GLU A 1004 26.37 -67.75 -48.40
CA GLU A 1004 25.88 -68.44 -49.61
C GLU A 1004 27.04 -68.95 -50.50
N LYS A 1005 28.13 -68.19 -50.62
CA LYS A 1005 29.33 -68.58 -51.40
C LYS A 1005 30.15 -69.70 -50.76
N GLU A 1006 30.23 -69.77 -49.43
CA GLU A 1006 30.89 -70.88 -48.72
C GLU A 1006 30.05 -72.17 -48.72
N LEU A 1007 28.72 -72.04 -48.74
CA LEU A 1007 27.80 -73.18 -48.90
C LEU A 1007 27.84 -73.75 -50.33
N ASP A 1008 27.90 -72.90 -51.36
CA ASP A 1008 28.09 -73.32 -52.76
C ASP A 1008 29.48 -73.95 -53.01
N GLY A 1009 30.52 -73.48 -52.30
CA GLY A 1009 31.85 -74.08 -52.33
C GLY A 1009 31.91 -75.50 -51.73
N MET A 1010 31.08 -75.78 -50.72
CA MET A 1010 30.93 -77.13 -50.15
C MET A 1010 30.16 -78.08 -51.08
N ALA A 1011 29.17 -77.58 -51.83
CA ALA A 1011 28.46 -78.38 -52.83
C ALA A 1011 29.35 -78.79 -54.01
N ASN A 1012 30.25 -77.88 -54.44
CA ASN A 1012 31.21 -78.15 -55.51
C ASN A 1012 32.34 -79.12 -55.09
N HIS A 1013 32.72 -79.15 -53.81
CA HIS A 1013 33.72 -80.11 -53.31
C HIS A 1013 33.22 -81.58 -53.31
N PHE A 1014 31.91 -81.81 -53.35
CA PHE A 1014 31.33 -83.15 -53.55
C PHE A 1014 31.15 -83.53 -55.03
N ALA A 1015 31.14 -82.56 -55.95
CA ALA A 1015 31.15 -82.80 -57.40
C ALA A 1015 32.55 -83.15 -57.93
N ASP A 1016 33.61 -82.67 -57.27
CA ASP A 1016 35.02 -82.95 -57.62
C ASP A 1016 35.43 -84.43 -57.40
N LEU A 1017 34.62 -85.21 -56.67
CA LEU A 1017 34.77 -86.67 -56.57
C LEU A 1017 34.20 -87.42 -57.78
N GLU A 1018 33.39 -86.76 -58.61
CA GLU A 1018 32.65 -87.40 -59.71
C GLU A 1018 33.35 -87.33 -61.06
N ALA A 1019 34.52 -86.68 -61.11
CA ALA A 1019 35.20 -86.52 -62.37
C ALA A 1019 36.73 -86.43 -62.27
N GLU A 1020 37.30 -87.50 -61.75
CA GLU A 1020 38.45 -88.14 -62.42
C GLU A 1020 38.26 -88.24 -63.98
N LYS A 1021 37.03 -88.08 -64.49
CA LYS A 1021 36.67 -87.89 -65.91
C LYS A 1021 37.33 -86.69 -66.61
N GLU A 1022 37.74 -85.61 -65.93
CA GLU A 1022 38.42 -84.48 -66.60
C GLU A 1022 39.92 -84.72 -66.84
N ALA A 1023 40.50 -85.77 -66.26
CA ALA A 1023 41.87 -86.22 -66.54
C ALA A 1023 42.10 -86.64 -68.02
N LYS A 1024 41.05 -86.69 -68.86
CA LYS A 1024 41.17 -86.85 -70.31
C LYS A 1024 41.12 -85.54 -71.12
N MET A 1025 40.78 -84.40 -70.51
CA MET A 1025 40.93 -83.07 -71.12
C MET A 1025 42.33 -82.45 -70.89
N GLN A 1026 43.18 -83.11 -70.09
CA GLN A 1026 44.56 -82.71 -69.75
C GLN A 1026 45.52 -82.56 -70.92
N ALA A 1027 45.23 -83.06 -72.12
CA ALA A 1027 46.16 -82.90 -73.26
C ALA A 1027 45.95 -81.62 -74.09
N LYS A 1028 44.84 -80.88 -73.89
CA LYS A 1028 44.49 -79.71 -74.75
C LYS A 1028 44.67 -78.33 -74.10
N ALA A 1029 44.78 -78.24 -72.78
CA ALA A 1029 44.88 -76.95 -72.06
C ALA A 1029 46.33 -76.43 -71.92
N GLU A 1030 47.34 -77.30 -71.99
CA GLU A 1030 48.75 -76.92 -71.78
C GLU A 1030 49.25 -75.87 -72.80
N LYS A 1031 48.69 -75.86 -74.03
CA LYS A 1031 49.04 -74.85 -75.05
C LYS A 1031 48.38 -73.48 -74.85
N ALA A 1032 47.33 -73.37 -74.02
CA ALA A 1032 46.66 -72.08 -73.77
C ALA A 1032 47.24 -71.34 -72.54
N GLN A 1033 47.69 -72.08 -71.52
CA GLN A 1033 48.22 -71.53 -70.27
C GLN A 1033 49.57 -70.79 -70.41
N GLN A 1034 50.40 -71.11 -71.41
CA GLN A 1034 51.66 -70.39 -71.67
C GLN A 1034 51.45 -68.96 -72.21
N LYS A 1035 50.29 -68.65 -72.82
CA LYS A 1035 50.01 -67.30 -73.35
C LYS A 1035 49.34 -66.37 -72.33
N ALA A 1036 48.72 -66.92 -71.28
CA ALA A 1036 48.06 -66.17 -70.21
C ALA A 1036 49.02 -65.77 -69.06
N THR A 1037 49.99 -66.63 -68.73
CA THR A 1037 51.05 -66.37 -67.72
C THR A 1037 51.87 -65.11 -68.04
N ARG A 1038 52.12 -64.85 -69.33
CA ARG A 1038 52.82 -63.63 -69.78
C ARG A 1038 51.99 -62.34 -69.66
N LYS A 1039 50.66 -62.42 -69.51
CA LYS A 1039 49.75 -61.28 -69.32
C LYS A 1039 49.52 -60.95 -67.83
N GLN A 1040 49.50 -61.97 -66.95
CA GLN A 1040 49.41 -61.78 -65.50
C GLN A 1040 50.70 -61.23 -64.88
N GLN A 1041 51.88 -61.61 -65.39
CA GLN A 1041 53.16 -61.01 -64.95
C GLN A 1041 53.24 -59.49 -65.24
N LYS A 1042 52.70 -59.02 -66.37
CA LYS A 1042 52.64 -57.59 -66.71
C LYS A 1042 51.61 -56.80 -65.88
N ALA A 1043 50.58 -57.46 -65.34
CA ALA A 1043 49.58 -56.81 -64.48
C ALA A 1043 50.07 -56.65 -63.02
N LEU A 1044 50.79 -57.64 -62.50
CA LEU A 1044 51.45 -57.57 -61.18
C LEU A 1044 52.57 -56.52 -61.13
N GLU A 1045 53.36 -56.35 -62.20
CA GLU A 1045 54.32 -55.24 -62.31
C GLU A 1045 53.64 -53.86 -62.43
N ALA A 1046 52.46 -53.77 -63.03
CA ALA A 1046 51.71 -52.52 -63.13
C ALA A 1046 51.07 -52.09 -61.79
N ASP A 1047 50.59 -53.06 -61.00
CA ASP A 1047 50.01 -52.81 -59.67
C ASP A 1047 51.09 -52.47 -58.63
N HIS A 1048 52.27 -53.10 -58.72
CA HIS A 1048 53.44 -52.76 -57.90
C HIS A 1048 54.01 -51.36 -58.23
N LYS A 1049 53.87 -50.90 -59.49
CA LYS A 1049 54.21 -49.51 -59.88
C LYS A 1049 53.16 -48.48 -59.42
N LYS A 1050 51.89 -48.86 -59.27
CA LYS A 1050 50.81 -47.99 -58.72
C LYS A 1050 50.90 -47.83 -57.21
N THR A 1051 51.18 -48.91 -56.47
CA THR A 1051 51.38 -48.86 -55.00
C THR A 1051 52.64 -48.08 -54.61
N MET A 1052 53.74 -48.21 -55.36
CA MET A 1052 54.95 -47.39 -55.15
C MET A 1052 54.73 -45.90 -55.47
N LYS A 1053 53.77 -45.55 -56.36
CA LYS A 1053 53.39 -44.15 -56.64
C LYS A 1053 52.48 -43.58 -55.55
N GLN A 1054 51.51 -44.35 -55.05
CA GLN A 1054 50.67 -43.94 -53.91
C GLN A 1054 51.47 -43.78 -52.60
N GLN A 1055 52.46 -44.63 -52.34
CA GLN A 1055 53.35 -44.46 -51.18
C GLN A 1055 54.27 -43.23 -51.32
N LYS A 1056 54.72 -42.87 -52.53
CA LYS A 1056 55.47 -41.63 -52.77
C LYS A 1056 54.61 -40.37 -52.67
N ASP A 1057 53.34 -40.42 -53.07
CA ASP A 1057 52.43 -39.27 -52.97
C ASP A 1057 51.98 -39.04 -51.52
N LEU A 1058 51.73 -40.11 -50.74
CA LEU A 1058 51.48 -40.04 -49.29
C LEU A 1058 52.70 -39.53 -48.50
N ALA A 1059 53.91 -39.93 -48.88
CA ALA A 1059 55.13 -39.42 -48.25
C ALA A 1059 55.35 -37.92 -48.54
N LYS A 1060 55.06 -37.44 -49.77
CA LYS A 1060 55.11 -36.01 -50.11
C LYS A 1060 54.01 -35.19 -49.43
N GLU A 1061 52.83 -35.75 -49.21
CA GLU A 1061 51.76 -35.06 -48.49
C GLU A 1061 52.04 -34.97 -46.98
N ALA A 1062 52.64 -36.01 -46.40
CA ALA A 1062 53.14 -35.99 -45.02
C ALA A 1062 54.25 -34.94 -44.83
N GLU A 1063 55.23 -34.88 -45.74
CA GLU A 1063 56.32 -33.89 -45.69
C GLU A 1063 55.81 -32.44 -45.86
N LYS A 1064 54.76 -32.24 -46.66
CA LYS A 1064 54.10 -30.93 -46.81
C LYS A 1064 53.31 -30.52 -45.56
N ARG A 1065 52.60 -31.46 -44.92
CA ARG A 1065 51.89 -31.22 -43.65
C ARG A 1065 52.85 -30.96 -42.50
N GLU A 1066 54.00 -31.61 -42.48
CA GLU A 1066 55.04 -31.40 -41.45
C GLU A 1066 55.71 -30.02 -41.61
N LYS A 1067 56.00 -29.60 -42.85
CA LYS A 1067 56.48 -28.23 -43.15
C LYS A 1067 55.44 -27.13 -42.87
N GLU A 1068 54.14 -27.38 -43.08
CA GLU A 1068 53.06 -26.46 -42.69
C GLU A 1068 52.84 -26.41 -41.17
N ALA A 1069 52.95 -27.55 -40.49
CA ALA A 1069 52.87 -27.62 -39.02
C ALA A 1069 54.05 -26.90 -38.36
N GLN A 1070 55.28 -27.05 -38.89
CA GLN A 1070 56.44 -26.29 -38.42
C GLN A 1070 56.28 -24.78 -38.67
N LYS A 1071 55.81 -24.35 -39.85
CA LYS A 1071 55.53 -22.92 -40.10
C LYS A 1071 54.44 -22.34 -39.19
N ASN A 1072 53.40 -23.11 -38.88
CA ASN A 1072 52.32 -22.66 -37.99
C ASN A 1072 52.76 -22.65 -36.51
N ALA A 1073 53.60 -23.60 -36.08
CA ALA A 1073 54.19 -23.60 -34.75
C ALA A 1073 55.17 -22.42 -34.56
N GLU A 1074 55.97 -22.10 -35.58
CA GLU A 1074 56.90 -20.96 -35.54
C GLU A 1074 56.15 -19.60 -35.57
N LYS A 1075 55.02 -19.51 -36.28
CA LYS A 1075 54.12 -18.34 -36.25
C LYS A 1075 53.43 -18.18 -34.89
N ALA A 1076 52.95 -19.28 -34.31
CA ALA A 1076 52.33 -19.27 -32.98
C ALA A 1076 53.32 -18.92 -31.87
N ALA A 1077 54.58 -19.38 -31.97
CA ALA A 1077 55.64 -19.02 -31.04
C ALA A 1077 56.01 -17.51 -31.13
N LYS A 1078 56.14 -16.97 -32.36
CA LYS A 1078 56.38 -15.53 -32.58
C LYS A 1078 55.21 -14.65 -32.15
N GLU A 1079 53.97 -15.12 -32.29
CA GLU A 1079 52.78 -14.38 -31.84
C GLU A 1079 52.61 -14.45 -30.30
N ALA A 1080 52.94 -15.58 -29.67
CA ALA A 1080 52.98 -15.71 -28.21
C ALA A 1080 54.08 -14.83 -27.60
N GLU A 1081 55.27 -14.77 -28.20
CA GLU A 1081 56.35 -13.89 -27.74
C GLU A 1081 55.99 -12.40 -27.90
N LYS A 1082 55.31 -12.04 -28.99
CA LYS A 1082 54.80 -10.67 -29.20
C LYS A 1082 53.73 -10.30 -28.18
N ARG A 1083 52.78 -11.20 -27.88
CA ARG A 1083 51.74 -11.00 -26.84
C ARG A 1083 52.33 -10.94 -25.44
N HIS A 1084 53.39 -11.70 -25.15
CA HIS A 1084 54.07 -11.65 -23.84
C HIS A 1084 54.87 -10.34 -23.66
N LYS A 1085 55.46 -9.81 -24.74
CA LYS A 1085 56.10 -8.48 -24.75
C LYS A 1085 55.09 -7.32 -24.69
N GLU A 1086 53.92 -7.47 -25.33
CA GLU A 1086 52.82 -6.49 -25.24
C GLU A 1086 52.15 -6.49 -23.86
N ALA A 1087 51.92 -7.67 -23.26
CA ALA A 1087 51.39 -7.80 -21.90
C ALA A 1087 52.33 -7.21 -20.85
N ALA A 1088 53.64 -7.48 -20.95
CA ALA A 1088 54.64 -6.88 -20.05
C ALA A 1088 54.78 -5.35 -20.22
N LYS A 1089 54.53 -4.82 -21.43
CA LYS A 1089 54.49 -3.37 -21.69
C LYS A 1089 53.23 -2.73 -21.12
N LEU A 1090 52.06 -3.37 -21.29
CA LEU A 1090 50.79 -2.94 -20.72
C LEU A 1090 50.77 -3.01 -19.20
N GLU A 1091 51.41 -4.01 -18.56
CA GLU A 1091 51.55 -4.04 -17.11
C GLU A 1091 52.47 -2.92 -16.59
N LYS A 1092 53.58 -2.61 -17.29
CA LYS A 1092 54.44 -1.48 -16.92
C LYS A 1092 53.77 -0.12 -17.12
N GLU A 1093 52.96 0.04 -18.17
CA GLU A 1093 52.18 1.25 -18.41
C GLU A 1093 51.02 1.38 -17.41
N ALA A 1094 50.34 0.27 -17.08
CA ALA A 1094 49.30 0.24 -16.06
C ALA A 1094 49.85 0.53 -14.66
N HIS A 1095 51.04 0.02 -14.32
CA HIS A 1095 51.67 0.31 -13.04
C HIS A 1095 52.13 1.77 -12.94
N LYS A 1096 52.66 2.35 -14.02
CA LYS A 1096 52.97 3.80 -14.09
C LYS A 1096 51.71 4.68 -14.04
N HIS A 1097 50.62 4.26 -14.68
CA HIS A 1097 49.36 4.98 -14.64
C HIS A 1097 48.73 4.92 -13.25
N ALA A 1098 48.74 3.76 -12.60
CA ALA A 1098 48.25 3.57 -11.24
C ALA A 1098 49.06 4.39 -10.21
N GLU A 1099 50.39 4.46 -10.35
CA GLU A 1099 51.23 5.29 -9.48
C GLU A 1099 50.98 6.80 -9.70
N LYS A 1100 50.74 7.20 -10.95
CA LYS A 1100 50.41 8.60 -11.29
C LYS A 1100 49.01 8.97 -10.80
N GLU A 1101 48.02 8.10 -10.96
CA GLU A 1101 46.67 8.27 -10.39
C GLU A 1101 46.67 8.28 -8.87
N GLN A 1102 47.47 7.45 -8.21
CA GLN A 1102 47.58 7.49 -6.75
C GLN A 1102 48.25 8.78 -6.26
N LYS A 1103 49.26 9.29 -6.96
CA LYS A 1103 49.87 10.60 -6.66
C LYS A 1103 48.94 11.78 -6.96
N GLU A 1104 48.16 11.73 -8.03
CA GLU A 1104 47.17 12.77 -8.35
C GLU A 1104 46.00 12.73 -7.36
N ARG A 1105 45.47 11.55 -7.01
CA ARG A 1105 44.42 11.40 -5.98
C ARG A 1105 44.91 11.84 -4.60
N ALA A 1106 46.15 11.57 -4.23
CA ALA A 1106 46.72 12.06 -2.97
C ALA A 1106 46.83 13.60 -2.95
N LYS A 1107 47.28 14.21 -4.06
CA LYS A 1107 47.33 15.68 -4.19
C LYS A 1107 45.95 16.32 -4.26
N GLU A 1108 44.98 15.64 -4.86
CA GLU A 1108 43.60 16.10 -4.96
C GLU A 1108 42.87 16.00 -3.62
N LEU A 1109 43.08 14.91 -2.86
CA LEU A 1109 42.60 14.80 -1.48
C LEU A 1109 43.23 15.86 -0.56
N GLU A 1110 44.51 16.17 -0.73
CA GLU A 1110 45.16 17.25 0.03
C GLU A 1110 44.61 18.64 -0.37
N ARG A 1111 44.31 18.86 -1.66
CA ARG A 1111 43.64 20.07 -2.14
C ARG A 1111 42.22 20.19 -1.60
N GLN A 1112 41.45 19.10 -1.63
CA GLN A 1112 40.09 19.05 -1.11
C GLN A 1112 40.06 19.26 0.41
N ALA A 1113 41.03 18.71 1.15
CA ALA A 1113 41.15 18.97 2.59
C ALA A 1113 41.47 20.44 2.88
N LYS A 1114 42.41 21.06 2.14
CA LYS A 1114 42.73 22.49 2.27
C LYS A 1114 41.59 23.39 1.82
N GLU A 1115 40.82 22.99 0.82
CA GLU A 1115 39.64 23.72 0.34
C GLU A 1115 38.47 23.61 1.33
N GLN A 1116 38.24 22.44 1.92
CA GLN A 1116 37.26 22.27 3.00
C GLN A 1116 37.64 23.07 4.24
N GLU A 1117 38.92 23.13 4.60
CA GLU A 1117 39.38 23.99 5.71
C GLU A 1117 39.20 25.48 5.38
N ARG A 1118 39.44 25.89 4.12
CA ARG A 1118 39.21 27.27 3.67
C ARG A 1118 37.73 27.61 3.66
N LEU A 1119 36.87 26.71 3.18
CA LEU A 1119 35.41 26.88 3.17
C LEU A 1119 34.83 26.90 4.58
N ALA A 1120 35.37 26.11 5.52
CA ALA A 1120 34.99 26.16 6.92
C ALA A 1120 35.34 27.52 7.55
N LYS A 1121 36.56 28.03 7.30
CA LYS A 1121 36.99 29.36 7.76
C LYS A 1121 36.18 30.49 7.10
N GLU A 1122 35.81 30.34 5.83
CA GLU A 1122 34.98 31.31 5.11
C GLU A 1122 33.52 31.28 5.60
N GLN A 1123 32.96 30.10 5.90
CA GLN A 1123 31.65 29.97 6.53
C GLN A 1123 31.63 30.58 7.92
N GLU A 1124 32.67 30.37 8.73
CA GLU A 1124 32.77 30.99 10.06
C GLU A 1124 32.85 32.52 9.95
N LYS A 1125 33.60 33.04 8.97
CA LYS A 1125 33.67 34.47 8.68
C LYS A 1125 32.32 35.04 8.23
N ARG A 1126 31.62 34.35 7.31
CA ARG A 1126 30.29 34.75 6.84
C ARG A 1126 29.24 34.68 7.95
N GLN A 1127 29.33 33.71 8.86
CA GLN A 1127 28.44 33.65 10.02
C GLN A 1127 28.69 34.83 10.97
N LYS A 1128 29.95 35.21 11.20
CA LYS A 1128 30.31 36.39 11.99
C LYS A 1128 29.88 37.70 11.33
N GLU A 1129 30.00 37.81 10.01
CA GLU A 1129 29.53 38.98 9.25
C GLU A 1129 27.99 39.06 9.21
N ALA A 1130 27.30 37.94 9.00
CA ALA A 1130 25.84 37.86 9.04
C ALA A 1130 25.29 38.20 10.44
N ALA A 1131 25.97 37.78 11.51
CA ALA A 1131 25.60 38.16 12.87
C ALA A 1131 25.74 39.68 13.10
N LYS A 1132 26.82 40.30 12.60
CA LYS A 1132 27.00 41.76 12.68
C LYS A 1132 25.98 42.52 11.82
N GLU A 1133 25.63 42.01 10.64
CA GLU A 1133 24.63 42.63 9.78
C GLU A 1133 23.22 42.50 10.35
N ALA A 1134 22.89 41.35 10.96
CA ALA A 1134 21.64 41.15 11.68
C ALA A 1134 21.51 42.12 12.86
N GLU A 1135 22.58 42.33 13.62
CA GLU A 1135 22.59 43.31 14.72
C GLU A 1135 22.41 44.75 14.20
N LYS A 1136 23.02 45.09 13.06
CA LYS A 1136 22.86 46.40 12.43
C LYS A 1136 21.44 46.63 11.93
N ARG A 1137 20.84 45.64 11.26
CA ARG A 1137 19.45 45.69 10.78
C ARG A 1137 18.45 45.78 11.92
N ALA A 1138 18.70 45.09 13.04
CA ALA A 1138 17.87 45.20 14.24
C ALA A 1138 17.90 46.62 14.81
N LYS A 1139 19.08 47.25 14.88
CA LYS A 1139 19.23 48.66 15.32
C LYS A 1139 18.58 49.66 14.36
N GLU A 1140 18.63 49.41 13.04
CA GLU A 1140 17.96 50.25 12.05
C GLU A 1140 16.44 50.11 12.09
N GLN A 1141 15.91 48.89 12.29
CA GLN A 1141 14.48 48.65 12.51
C GLN A 1141 13.98 49.34 13.78
N GLU A 1142 14.71 49.24 14.89
CA GLU A 1142 14.35 49.94 16.13
C GLU A 1142 14.30 51.47 15.93
N LYS A 1143 15.20 52.01 15.10
CA LYS A 1143 15.22 53.45 14.77
C LYS A 1143 14.06 53.84 13.85
N ALA A 1144 13.70 52.99 12.88
CA ALA A 1144 12.56 53.18 11.99
C ALA A 1144 11.23 53.11 12.75
N GLU A 1145 11.06 52.16 13.66
CA GLU A 1145 9.88 52.03 14.52
C GLU A 1145 9.70 53.25 15.43
N LYS A 1146 10.80 53.76 16.01
CA LYS A 1146 10.76 55.01 16.80
C LYS A 1146 10.36 56.21 15.94
N ALA A 1147 10.85 56.32 14.71
CA ALA A 1147 10.47 57.40 13.79
C ALA A 1147 8.99 57.29 13.37
N GLN A 1148 8.52 56.07 13.10
CA GLN A 1148 7.14 55.80 12.71
C GLN A 1148 6.18 56.13 13.86
N ALA A 1149 6.52 55.75 15.10
CA ALA A 1149 5.74 56.09 16.29
C ALA A 1149 5.62 57.62 16.51
N VAL A 1150 6.67 58.39 16.21
CA VAL A 1150 6.64 59.85 16.27
C VAL A 1150 5.73 60.44 15.18
N ALA A 1151 5.79 59.90 13.96
CA ALA A 1151 4.92 60.30 12.86
C ALA A 1151 3.43 60.00 13.16
N THR A 1152 3.13 58.83 13.71
CA THR A 1152 1.77 58.45 14.10
C THR A 1152 1.23 59.35 15.21
N LYS A 1153 2.06 59.73 16.20
CA LYS A 1153 1.66 60.71 17.23
C LYS A 1153 1.36 62.10 16.65
N LYS A 1154 2.11 62.56 15.65
CA LYS A 1154 1.82 63.82 14.94
C LYS A 1154 0.50 63.75 14.18
N LEU A 1155 0.27 62.68 13.42
CA LEU A 1155 -0.98 62.45 12.69
C LEU A 1155 -2.19 62.40 13.65
N GLN A 1156 -2.07 61.69 14.77
CA GLN A 1156 -3.14 61.64 15.78
C GLN A 1156 -3.40 63.01 16.44
N ALA A 1157 -2.37 63.85 16.61
CA ALA A 1157 -2.53 65.21 17.12
C ALA A 1157 -3.21 66.13 16.10
N GLU A 1158 -2.88 66.02 14.81
CA GLU A 1158 -3.58 66.74 13.73
C GLU A 1158 -5.01 66.28 13.56
N GLN A 1159 -5.28 64.98 13.64
CA GLN A 1159 -6.62 64.44 13.52
C GLN A 1159 -7.50 64.83 14.72
N LYS A 1160 -6.92 64.95 15.92
CA LYS A 1160 -7.60 65.55 17.08
C LYS A 1160 -7.88 67.04 16.89
N LYS A 1161 -7.00 67.80 16.22
CA LYS A 1161 -7.26 69.21 15.87
C LYS A 1161 -8.39 69.32 14.86
N LEU A 1162 -8.35 68.54 13.76
CA LEU A 1162 -9.40 68.48 12.74
C LEU A 1162 -10.75 68.10 13.33
N ASN A 1163 -10.81 67.08 14.19
CA ASN A 1163 -12.05 66.68 14.87
C ASN A 1163 -12.57 67.75 15.85
N LYS A 1164 -11.69 68.58 16.43
CA LYS A 1164 -12.11 69.73 17.25
C LYS A 1164 -12.67 70.87 16.40
N THR A 1165 -12.13 71.08 15.21
CA THR A 1165 -12.62 72.11 14.27
C THR A 1165 -13.96 71.68 13.65
N ALA A 1166 -14.11 70.41 13.28
CA ALA A 1166 -15.36 69.84 12.76
C ALA A 1166 -16.48 69.73 13.81
N LYS A 1167 -16.16 69.83 15.11
CA LYS A 1167 -17.14 69.96 16.21
C LYS A 1167 -17.52 71.41 16.52
N LYS A 1168 -16.78 72.38 15.99
CA LYS A 1168 -17.02 73.82 16.19
C LYS A 1168 -17.73 74.47 15.01
N GLN A 1169 -17.57 73.90 13.81
CA GLN A 1169 -18.52 74.05 12.70
C GLN A 1169 -19.76 73.21 13.00
#